data_AF-A0A3N2KJM8-F1
#
_entry.id   AF-A0A3N2KJM8-F1
#
_cell.length_a   1.000
_cell.length_b   1.000
_cell.length_c   1.000
_cell.angle_alpha   90.00
_cell.angle_beta   90.00
_cell.angle_gamma   90.00
#
_symmetry.space_group_name_H-M   'P 1'
#
loop_
_entity.id
_entity.type
_entity.pdbx_description
1 polymer ?
#
loop_
_entity_poly.entity_id
_entity_poly.type
_entity_poly.pdbx_seq_one_letter_code
_entity_poly.pdbx_strand_id
1 'polypeptide(L)'
;MWSDNTPTLNLPEGWRVDRNLTALRKVGKWNDAVTDVMYTGGANLASNAKNGTWNWGPDDSSSDRAVGGLSTTVSNGTRCVSYMTKLKNEDDVKIINYLDISYVVEKYRLGANAAGFSVQLYWSGDGEKWYSAGESFNTYFPADASTAGVAVVPVSQTEVGNSLRVHVEPKKDIYLAWNISVASGSTPDKAQGLAIDDVEIQASFTDKVDDWKDPSEDVPEINHSGIYMRGQDGWDASDEWEFDKIDETTFVLRDKIISGTFKIADASWSASCNYGSNGTNIVMDMPYELKAGVDGNISCGPNVFNCSLITLTIKDGVATLLLSANEDAEGLTSVYVIGDNNGWNYMDASGILKYDASDKLFKGRVSMPAGSDGLSRWMIYQRLGMAGAWGLNEDSSLPSTEGTLIKGKKCNACVEPGTYDITFDLQTGGYTFTKVSSAVSSLVINPVETILVPELPSKIKVLSLNNSLIYYNDQDVMFNDIAKGEGKVAEWTKHTLLGKPLSTHWNEGEGLADDGQPGAKMLVRSQPWSHIILQEQSSLPRTDPETFRNNVKLWVEYIRQRCPNPNAVIIMPVNWAYAGDWGNFTKFNELFIANYSKVAAEFGIVLCPVANAYQAVYDDKGAVAAEGLFLDDRHPTAKATYMAACMEYGLIFGTDPLDISTHPTSISSAEALEMRTYASNALKGFIQTVDHHSGMINFDARMSDEFGMDVEGDITFHADNGATISPEGVFKAPDCNEAVYNVTANGGGFEAKAVVMVRKAVEKMDIIPSVDMSAGNTHYIQNFDEIGDAAAARLPKGWRVQGQQDGELPSFYKGVENTTYAGGVSLPSNAKNGLWNFGASTSTDRAVGGITTGVAGGTRKVNVMLLLTNSGKKKLTDISLSYDIEKYRKGSNPAGFDVTLFYSNDGVNWVENSDENLNHHFDADDVTAGFEVVPGETVSKTGFLSAELIPGAELYLMWQIAVASGNNFAAAPALAIDNVEIEGQLPPVPVYDWHIYVDDKTGYASMGAYAYGALTTDEFWGGWPGQAPIDEVVIDGTKYKVFGHNRSEGSYNLILNNWNNGSQLPDFVFEGGRDYYLLATSDKVTEKTLSDVRELEEQGDMQLFFKGDTLIADDSDIIAIYDMQGREILRTPNGSLNVGNLVSGIYVAKASGKDVMKVIKIYIE
;
A
#
# COMPACT_ATOMS: atom_id res chain seq x y z
N MET A 1 37.10 -6.45 -52.78
CA MET A 1 36.52 -5.11 -52.49
C MET A 1 37.40 -3.97 -53.04
N TRP A 2 38.02 -4.17 -54.20
CA TRP A 2 39.06 -3.30 -54.75
C TRP A 2 39.09 -3.42 -56.28
N SER A 3 39.01 -2.31 -57.02
CA SER A 3 39.08 -2.29 -58.50
C SER A 3 39.68 -0.98 -59.00
N ASP A 4 40.35 -1.01 -60.16
CA ASP A 4 40.99 0.16 -60.77
C ASP A 4 41.91 0.95 -59.81
N ASN A 5 42.62 0.24 -58.92
CA ASN A 5 43.50 0.79 -57.88
C ASN A 5 42.78 1.69 -56.85
N THR A 6 41.48 1.48 -56.60
CA THR A 6 40.71 2.20 -55.57
C THR A 6 39.74 1.27 -54.83
N PRO A 7 39.34 1.58 -53.59
CA PRO A 7 38.37 0.77 -52.85
C PRO A 7 36.95 0.99 -53.38
N THR A 8 36.17 -0.08 -53.47
CA THR A 8 34.78 -0.05 -53.95
C THR A 8 33.79 -0.18 -52.80
N LEU A 9 32.57 0.32 -52.99
CA LEU A 9 31.47 0.06 -52.05
C LEU A 9 30.74 -1.25 -52.37
N ASN A 10 30.80 -1.73 -53.62
CA ASN A 10 30.16 -2.97 -54.03
C ASN A 10 30.90 -4.19 -53.49
N LEU A 11 30.15 -5.12 -52.90
CA LEU A 11 30.58 -6.43 -52.44
C LEU A 11 30.93 -7.36 -53.62
N PRO A 12 31.80 -8.38 -53.41
CA PRO A 12 32.04 -9.39 -54.42
C PRO A 12 30.74 -10.15 -54.77
N GLU A 13 30.69 -10.73 -55.96
CA GLU A 13 29.58 -11.58 -56.37
C GLU A 13 29.38 -12.71 -55.36
N GLY A 14 28.12 -12.97 -54.96
CA GLY A 14 27.78 -13.97 -53.96
C GLY A 14 27.88 -13.50 -52.50
N TRP A 15 28.24 -12.23 -52.26
CA TRP A 15 28.32 -11.64 -50.92
C TRP A 15 27.29 -10.52 -50.71
N ARG A 16 26.81 -10.39 -49.48
CA ARG A 16 25.85 -9.37 -49.04
C ARG A 16 26.17 -8.86 -47.65
N VAL A 17 25.61 -7.72 -47.28
CA VAL A 17 25.69 -7.17 -45.92
C VAL A 17 24.33 -6.66 -45.46
N ASP A 18 23.99 -6.92 -44.21
CA ASP A 18 22.79 -6.45 -43.54
C ASP A 18 23.14 -5.54 -42.35
N ARG A 19 22.24 -4.60 -42.04
CA ARG A 19 22.31 -3.79 -40.83
C ARG A 19 20.93 -3.76 -40.16
N ASN A 20 20.85 -4.24 -38.93
CA ASN A 20 19.61 -4.18 -38.17
C ASN A 20 19.45 -2.79 -37.53
N LEU A 21 18.23 -2.25 -37.50
CA LEU A 21 17.95 -0.92 -36.93
C LEU A 21 17.16 -0.97 -35.62
N THR A 22 16.55 -2.11 -35.29
CA THR A 22 15.59 -2.24 -34.17
C THR A 22 16.03 -3.26 -33.13
N ALA A 23 16.64 -4.36 -33.55
CA ALA A 23 17.07 -5.45 -32.68
C ALA A 23 18.59 -5.55 -32.60
N LEU A 24 19.08 -5.88 -31.41
CA LEU A 24 20.48 -6.19 -31.16
C LEU A 24 20.73 -7.65 -31.55
N ARG A 25 21.92 -7.96 -32.09
CA ARG A 25 22.38 -9.33 -32.40
C ARG A 25 21.53 -10.11 -33.41
N LYS A 26 20.60 -9.44 -34.09
CA LYS A 26 19.73 -10.06 -35.09
C LYS A 26 20.46 -10.27 -36.42
N VAL A 27 20.24 -11.44 -37.02
CA VAL A 27 20.65 -11.76 -38.40
C VAL A 27 19.42 -11.61 -39.30
N GLY A 28 19.47 -10.67 -40.25
CA GLY A 28 18.38 -10.44 -41.20
C GLY A 28 18.25 -11.54 -42.26
N LYS A 29 17.20 -11.48 -43.08
CA LYS A 29 17.05 -12.41 -44.21
C LYS A 29 18.08 -12.09 -45.29
N TRP A 30 18.59 -13.11 -45.96
CA TRP A 30 19.53 -12.98 -47.08
C TRP A 30 19.01 -12.04 -48.16
N ASN A 31 17.71 -12.13 -48.49
CA ASN A 31 17.10 -11.34 -49.55
C ASN A 31 16.95 -9.85 -49.20
N ASP A 32 16.92 -9.51 -47.90
CA ASP A 32 16.84 -8.13 -47.41
C ASP A 32 18.23 -7.47 -47.33
N ALA A 33 19.29 -8.29 -47.28
CA ALA A 33 20.67 -7.82 -47.28
C ALA A 33 21.06 -7.19 -48.63
N VAL A 34 21.92 -6.17 -48.58
CA VAL A 34 22.33 -5.37 -49.74
C VAL A 34 23.68 -5.81 -50.30
N THR A 35 23.99 -5.42 -51.53
CA THR A 35 25.22 -5.79 -52.25
C THR A 35 26.34 -4.75 -52.13
N ASP A 36 26.15 -3.72 -51.32
CA ASP A 36 27.08 -2.62 -51.14
C ASP A 36 27.17 -2.17 -49.69
N VAL A 37 28.36 -1.75 -49.27
CA VAL A 37 28.58 -1.11 -47.97
C VAL A 37 28.37 0.40 -48.07
N MET A 38 28.11 1.04 -46.94
CA MET A 38 27.82 2.48 -46.92
C MET A 38 29.06 3.36 -47.07
N TYR A 39 30.21 2.90 -46.56
CA TYR A 39 31.42 3.72 -46.43
C TYR A 39 32.71 2.94 -46.67
N THR A 40 33.79 3.65 -47.01
CA THR A 40 35.17 3.18 -46.92
C THR A 40 35.84 3.82 -45.71
N GLY A 41 36.72 3.09 -45.02
CA GLY A 41 37.40 3.59 -43.82
C GLY A 41 38.72 2.89 -43.53
N GLY A 42 39.43 3.38 -42.51
CA GLY A 42 40.78 2.90 -42.20
C GLY A 42 41.45 3.66 -41.08
N ALA A 43 42.77 3.80 -41.17
CA ALA A 43 43.60 4.48 -40.17
C ALA A 43 43.06 5.88 -39.82
N ASN A 44 43.19 6.26 -38.55
CA ASN A 44 42.82 7.56 -37.99
C ASN A 44 41.32 7.92 -38.12
N LEU A 45 40.43 6.92 -38.13
CA LEU A 45 39.00 7.19 -38.17
C LEU A 45 38.53 8.06 -36.98
N ALA A 46 37.67 9.04 -37.25
CA ALA A 46 37.20 9.96 -36.22
C ALA A 46 36.40 9.24 -35.12
N SER A 47 36.47 9.77 -33.89
CA SER A 47 35.72 9.20 -32.76
C SER A 47 34.20 9.31 -32.92
N ASN A 48 33.72 10.19 -33.79
CA ASN A 48 32.33 10.36 -34.20
C ASN A 48 32.02 9.77 -35.59
N ALA A 49 32.79 8.77 -36.03
CA ALA A 49 32.53 8.08 -37.29
C ALA A 49 31.08 7.60 -37.41
N LYS A 50 30.56 7.58 -38.64
CA LYS A 50 29.17 7.22 -38.91
C LYS A 50 28.90 5.76 -38.53
N ASN A 51 27.76 5.49 -37.93
CA ASN A 51 27.25 4.12 -37.81
C ASN A 51 26.86 3.60 -39.20
N GLY A 52 26.93 2.28 -39.40
CA GLY A 52 26.63 1.62 -40.68
C GLY A 52 27.64 0.53 -41.04
N THR A 53 27.63 0.15 -42.31
CA THR A 53 28.50 -0.89 -42.89
C THR A 53 29.69 -0.27 -43.62
N TRP A 54 30.85 -0.93 -43.54
CA TRP A 54 32.13 -0.35 -43.94
C TRP A 54 33.00 -1.36 -44.68
N ASN A 55 33.73 -0.87 -45.69
CA ASN A 55 34.87 -1.52 -46.34
C ASN A 55 36.15 -0.91 -45.75
N TRP A 56 36.90 -1.69 -44.98
CA TRP A 56 38.05 -1.26 -44.21
C TRP A 56 39.36 -1.58 -44.92
N GLY A 57 40.37 -0.73 -44.76
CA GLY A 57 41.76 -1.08 -45.05
C GLY A 57 42.75 -0.10 -44.42
N PRO A 58 44.06 -0.40 -44.43
CA PRO A 58 45.06 0.41 -43.75
C PRO A 58 45.19 1.84 -44.32
N ASP A 59 45.00 1.98 -45.64
CA ASP A 59 44.93 3.25 -46.34
C ASP A 59 44.11 3.12 -47.64
N ASP A 60 43.87 4.22 -48.37
CA ASP A 60 43.09 4.24 -49.61
C ASP A 60 43.82 3.62 -50.82
N SER A 61 45.07 3.18 -50.67
CA SER A 61 45.91 2.57 -51.72
C SER A 61 46.09 1.05 -51.55
N SER A 62 45.73 0.50 -50.39
CA SER A 62 45.82 -0.92 -50.09
C SER A 62 44.75 -1.74 -50.82
N SER A 63 45.16 -2.80 -51.49
CA SER A 63 44.25 -3.77 -52.09
C SER A 63 43.65 -4.75 -51.08
N ASP A 64 44.24 -4.85 -49.89
CA ASP A 64 43.82 -5.72 -48.80
C ASP A 64 42.71 -5.06 -47.97
N ARG A 65 41.58 -5.76 -47.79
CA ARG A 65 40.29 -5.15 -47.40
C ARG A 65 39.35 -6.08 -46.63
N ALA A 66 38.94 -5.65 -45.44
CA ALA A 66 37.95 -6.32 -44.59
C ALA A 66 36.56 -5.66 -44.65
N VAL A 67 35.49 -6.43 -44.39
CA VAL A 67 34.11 -5.92 -44.36
C VAL A 67 33.51 -6.00 -42.96
N GLY A 68 32.90 -4.92 -42.48
CA GLY A 68 32.35 -4.88 -41.12
C GLY A 68 31.47 -3.66 -40.86
N GLY A 69 31.44 -3.19 -39.61
CA GLY A 69 30.63 -2.01 -39.30
C GLY A 69 30.74 -1.40 -37.92
N LEU A 70 29.92 -0.36 -37.70
CA LEU A 70 29.80 0.41 -36.46
C LEU A 70 28.33 0.56 -36.09
N SER A 71 27.98 0.25 -34.84
CA SER A 71 26.62 0.43 -34.30
C SER A 71 26.51 1.65 -33.38
N THR A 72 25.26 2.02 -33.05
CA THR A 72 24.92 3.18 -32.23
C THR A 72 23.55 3.01 -31.57
N THR A 73 23.26 3.82 -30.55
CA THR A 73 21.92 3.97 -29.94
C THR A 73 21.06 5.04 -30.60
N VAL A 74 21.61 5.88 -31.49
CA VAL A 74 20.87 6.94 -32.19
C VAL A 74 19.64 6.35 -32.90
N SER A 75 18.50 7.05 -32.86
CA SER A 75 17.26 6.64 -33.53
C SER A 75 17.50 6.34 -35.02
N ASN A 76 16.92 5.25 -35.52
CA ASN A 76 17.14 4.73 -36.89
C ASN A 76 18.62 4.43 -37.24
N GLY A 77 19.48 4.31 -36.23
CA GLY A 77 20.88 3.92 -36.36
C GLY A 77 21.07 2.41 -36.36
N THR A 78 22.21 1.96 -36.87
CA THR A 78 22.59 0.54 -36.89
C THR A 78 22.77 -0.02 -35.48
N ARG A 79 22.11 -1.15 -35.17
CA ARG A 79 22.16 -1.89 -33.91
C ARG A 79 23.15 -3.06 -33.94
N CYS A 80 23.20 -3.76 -35.06
CA CYS A 80 24.22 -4.78 -35.39
C CYS A 80 24.37 -4.90 -36.91
N VAL A 81 25.44 -5.57 -37.35
CA VAL A 81 25.76 -5.80 -38.76
C VAL A 81 25.96 -7.28 -39.01
N SER A 82 25.48 -7.79 -40.15
CA SER A 82 25.76 -9.17 -40.58
C SER A 82 26.42 -9.16 -41.95
N TYR A 83 27.63 -9.71 -42.06
CA TYR A 83 28.29 -9.94 -43.34
C TYR A 83 27.99 -11.36 -43.81
N MET A 84 27.53 -11.52 -45.05
CA MET A 84 26.90 -12.77 -45.50
C MET A 84 27.45 -13.26 -46.83
N THR A 85 27.50 -14.59 -47.00
CA THR A 85 27.78 -15.22 -48.30
C THR A 85 26.81 -16.37 -48.58
N LYS A 86 26.57 -16.61 -49.87
CA LYS A 86 25.80 -17.75 -50.38
C LYS A 86 26.71 -18.67 -51.17
N LEU A 87 26.71 -19.94 -50.81
CA LEU A 87 27.40 -21.00 -51.51
C LEU A 87 26.38 -22.00 -52.08
N LYS A 88 26.74 -22.66 -53.17
CA LYS A 88 25.92 -23.69 -53.80
C LYS A 88 26.71 -24.96 -54.02
N ASN A 89 26.15 -26.09 -53.63
CA ASN A 89 26.68 -27.40 -53.98
C ASN A 89 26.40 -27.67 -55.47
N GLU A 90 27.35 -27.36 -56.35
CA GLU A 90 27.22 -27.61 -57.80
C GLU A 90 27.55 -29.06 -58.20
N ASP A 91 27.88 -29.96 -57.26
CA ASP A 91 28.04 -31.37 -57.57
C ASP A 91 26.70 -31.98 -58.05
N ASP A 92 26.78 -33.01 -58.89
CA ASP A 92 25.61 -33.67 -59.46
C ASP A 92 25.06 -34.79 -58.57
N VAL A 93 25.89 -35.34 -57.67
CA VAL A 93 25.57 -36.55 -56.91
C VAL A 93 26.03 -36.54 -55.44
N LYS A 94 27.04 -35.75 -55.05
CA LYS A 94 27.60 -35.77 -53.69
C LYS A 94 27.02 -34.71 -52.76
N ILE A 95 26.89 -35.07 -51.49
CA ILE A 95 26.46 -34.20 -50.40
C ILE A 95 27.69 -33.51 -49.79
N ILE A 96 27.59 -32.22 -49.47
CA ILE A 96 28.57 -31.56 -48.61
C ILE A 96 28.23 -31.89 -47.16
N ASN A 97 29.15 -32.52 -46.43
CA ASN A 97 28.95 -32.94 -45.04
C ASN A 97 29.74 -32.12 -44.00
N TYR A 98 30.78 -31.40 -44.43
CA TYR A 98 31.52 -30.45 -43.61
C TYR A 98 31.97 -29.24 -44.45
N LEU A 99 32.04 -28.10 -43.79
CA LEU A 99 32.76 -26.91 -44.25
C LEU A 99 33.89 -26.62 -43.26
N ASP A 100 35.13 -26.75 -43.69
CA ASP A 100 36.27 -26.22 -42.96
C ASP A 100 36.37 -24.73 -43.28
N ILE A 101 36.13 -23.89 -42.26
CA ILE A 101 35.99 -22.44 -42.41
C ILE A 101 37.08 -21.78 -41.60
N SER A 102 37.87 -20.91 -42.25
CA SER A 102 38.76 -19.97 -41.58
C SER A 102 38.52 -18.54 -42.02
N TYR A 103 38.73 -17.59 -41.11
CA TYR A 103 38.64 -16.16 -41.34
C TYR A 103 39.41 -15.40 -40.26
N VAL A 104 39.69 -14.13 -40.51
CA VAL A 104 40.31 -13.22 -39.54
C VAL A 104 39.28 -12.18 -39.12
N VAL A 105 39.14 -11.97 -37.80
CA VAL A 105 38.40 -10.83 -37.26
C VAL A 105 39.38 -9.71 -36.97
N GLU A 106 39.20 -8.60 -37.69
CA GLU A 106 40.06 -7.44 -37.64
C GLU A 106 39.40 -6.28 -36.91
N LYS A 107 40.17 -5.54 -36.11
CA LYS A 107 39.72 -4.34 -35.42
C LYS A 107 40.31 -3.10 -36.07
N TYR A 108 39.49 -2.23 -36.65
CA TYR A 108 39.91 -0.99 -37.32
C TYR A 108 39.71 0.27 -36.47
N ARG A 109 38.91 0.20 -35.40
CA ARG A 109 38.70 1.34 -34.48
C ARG A 109 38.46 0.85 -33.06
N LEU A 110 39.05 1.56 -32.09
CA LEU A 110 38.80 1.34 -30.67
C LEU A 110 37.33 1.63 -30.32
N GLY A 111 36.80 0.96 -29.30
CA GLY A 111 35.44 1.18 -28.83
C GLY A 111 35.33 0.99 -27.33
N ALA A 112 34.72 1.97 -26.67
CA ALA A 112 34.61 2.07 -25.22
C ALA A 112 33.24 1.61 -24.69
N ASN A 113 32.58 0.69 -25.41
CA ASN A 113 31.38 0.05 -24.91
C ASN A 113 31.76 -0.90 -23.78
N ALA A 114 31.21 -0.69 -22.58
CA ALA A 114 31.57 -1.46 -21.38
C ALA A 114 31.31 -2.97 -21.53
N ALA A 115 30.30 -3.35 -22.31
CA ALA A 115 29.96 -4.75 -22.57
C ALA A 115 30.86 -5.42 -23.62
N GLY A 116 31.72 -4.66 -24.31
CA GLY A 116 32.49 -5.19 -25.44
C GLY A 116 31.61 -5.59 -26.63
N PHE A 117 32.22 -6.21 -27.64
CA PHE A 117 31.56 -6.67 -28.87
C PHE A 117 31.94 -8.11 -29.19
N SER A 118 31.03 -8.82 -29.85
CA SER A 118 31.26 -10.17 -30.33
C SER A 118 31.04 -10.29 -31.83
N VAL A 119 31.77 -11.22 -32.43
CA VAL A 119 31.58 -11.70 -33.80
C VAL A 119 31.22 -13.16 -33.76
N GLN A 120 30.00 -13.49 -34.18
CA GLN A 120 29.48 -14.87 -34.20
C GLN A 120 29.14 -15.30 -35.63
N LEU A 121 29.60 -16.48 -36.04
CA LEU A 121 29.18 -17.12 -37.28
C LEU A 121 27.86 -17.87 -37.12
N TYR A 122 26.98 -17.69 -38.10
CA TYR A 122 25.71 -18.38 -38.29
C TYR A 122 25.66 -19.05 -39.66
N TRP A 123 24.82 -20.07 -39.81
CA TRP A 123 24.54 -20.74 -41.07
C TRP A 123 23.04 -20.91 -41.31
N SER A 124 22.64 -21.07 -42.57
CA SER A 124 21.25 -21.28 -42.99
C SER A 124 21.17 -22.13 -44.25
N GLY A 125 20.11 -22.95 -44.38
CA GLY A 125 19.80 -23.69 -45.60
C GLY A 125 18.87 -22.95 -46.57
N ASP A 126 18.09 -21.98 -46.08
CA ASP A 126 17.06 -21.25 -46.86
C ASP A 126 17.34 -19.75 -47.01
N GLY A 127 18.29 -19.21 -46.24
CA GLY A 127 18.63 -17.80 -46.21
C GLY A 127 17.64 -16.95 -45.41
N GLU A 128 16.71 -17.58 -44.68
CA GLU A 128 15.75 -16.92 -43.80
C GLU A 128 15.93 -17.35 -42.33
N LYS A 129 16.15 -18.63 -42.08
CA LYS A 129 16.31 -19.22 -40.75
C LYS A 129 17.79 -19.46 -40.45
N TRP A 130 18.29 -18.85 -39.39
CA TRP A 130 19.71 -18.88 -39.05
C TRP A 130 19.99 -19.67 -37.77
N TYR A 131 21.07 -20.44 -37.79
CA TYR A 131 21.54 -21.30 -36.69
C TYR A 131 22.98 -20.95 -36.34
N SER A 132 23.31 -20.94 -35.04
CA SER A 132 24.70 -20.70 -34.61
C SER A 132 25.62 -21.80 -35.13
N ALA A 133 26.80 -21.41 -35.62
CA ALA A 133 27.85 -22.36 -35.97
C ALA A 133 28.56 -22.94 -34.73
N GLY A 134 28.23 -22.45 -33.52
CA GLY A 134 28.81 -22.89 -32.24
C GLY A 134 29.78 -21.87 -31.64
N GLU A 135 30.13 -22.08 -30.36
CA GLU A 135 31.03 -21.20 -29.59
C GLU A 135 32.44 -21.11 -30.17
N SER A 136 32.89 -22.15 -30.88
CA SER A 136 34.18 -22.16 -31.57
C SER A 136 34.28 -21.14 -32.71
N PHE A 137 33.15 -20.59 -33.15
CA PHE A 137 33.08 -19.50 -34.11
C PHE A 137 32.58 -18.17 -33.48
N ASN A 138 32.68 -18.04 -32.15
CA ASN A 138 32.42 -16.79 -31.44
C ASN A 138 33.74 -16.12 -31.05
N THR A 139 33.89 -14.83 -31.36
CA THR A 139 35.06 -14.04 -30.95
C THR A 139 34.63 -12.81 -30.17
N TYR A 140 35.04 -12.72 -28.91
CA TYR A 140 34.75 -11.59 -28.02
C TYR A 140 35.90 -10.56 -27.99
N PHE A 141 35.53 -9.28 -27.97
CA PHE A 141 36.43 -8.14 -27.86
C PHE A 141 36.02 -7.26 -26.66
N PRO A 142 36.89 -7.12 -25.64
CA PRO A 142 36.58 -6.29 -24.47
C PRO A 142 36.63 -4.80 -24.80
N ALA A 143 36.06 -3.97 -23.92
CA ALA A 143 36.07 -2.51 -24.03
C ALA A 143 37.49 -1.94 -24.11
N ASP A 144 37.70 -0.97 -25.01
CA ASP A 144 38.90 -0.13 -25.03
C ASP A 144 38.70 1.12 -24.17
N ALA A 145 39.78 1.79 -23.79
CA ALA A 145 39.72 3.03 -23.02
C ALA A 145 39.12 4.23 -23.77
N SER A 146 38.96 4.15 -25.10
CA SER A 146 38.44 5.26 -25.92
C SER A 146 37.77 4.77 -27.21
N THR A 147 37.13 5.69 -27.93
CA THR A 147 36.53 5.44 -29.25
C THR A 147 37.33 6.04 -30.41
N ALA A 148 38.60 6.39 -30.19
CA ALA A 148 39.43 7.02 -31.20
C ALA A 148 39.94 6.00 -32.24
N GLY A 149 39.99 6.39 -33.51
CA GLY A 149 40.79 5.67 -34.51
C GLY A 149 42.27 5.81 -34.22
N VAL A 150 43.05 4.83 -34.67
CA VAL A 150 44.50 4.79 -34.48
C VAL A 150 45.22 4.86 -35.83
N ALA A 151 46.48 5.30 -35.81
CA ALA A 151 47.27 5.50 -37.02
C ALA A 151 47.68 4.21 -37.73
N VAL A 152 47.68 3.07 -37.02
CA VAL A 152 48.03 1.75 -37.56
C VAL A 152 46.83 0.85 -37.34
N VAL A 153 46.26 0.35 -38.43
CA VAL A 153 45.14 -0.59 -38.44
C VAL A 153 45.48 -1.76 -39.37
N PRO A 154 44.97 -2.98 -39.11
CA PRO A 154 44.13 -3.34 -37.96
C PRO A 154 44.88 -3.23 -36.61
N VAL A 155 44.16 -2.80 -35.58
CA VAL A 155 44.60 -2.66 -34.18
C VAL A 155 44.92 -4.03 -33.58
N SER A 156 44.11 -5.01 -33.93
CA SER A 156 44.25 -6.41 -33.55
C SER A 156 43.60 -7.28 -34.60
N GLN A 157 44.14 -8.48 -34.76
CA GLN A 157 43.61 -9.53 -35.62
C GLN A 157 43.43 -10.78 -34.77
N THR A 158 42.30 -11.47 -34.96
CA THR A 158 42.04 -12.77 -34.32
C THR A 158 41.69 -13.78 -35.40
N GLU A 159 42.53 -14.78 -35.58
CA GLU A 159 42.28 -15.89 -36.50
C GLU A 159 41.25 -16.86 -35.91
N VAL A 160 40.26 -17.24 -36.71
CA VAL A 160 39.26 -18.25 -36.38
C VAL A 160 39.33 -19.33 -37.44
N GLY A 161 39.42 -20.60 -37.02
CA GLY A 161 39.46 -21.75 -37.91
C GLY A 161 38.82 -22.97 -37.27
N ASN A 162 37.75 -23.50 -37.86
CA ASN A 162 37.09 -24.70 -37.36
C ASN A 162 36.25 -25.39 -38.45
N SER A 163 35.81 -26.61 -38.17
CA SER A 163 34.96 -27.41 -39.07
C SER A 163 33.50 -27.29 -38.66
N LEU A 164 32.64 -26.82 -39.57
CA LEU A 164 31.20 -26.80 -39.42
C LEU A 164 30.60 -28.04 -40.09
N ARG A 165 29.90 -28.88 -39.31
CA ARG A 165 29.16 -30.03 -39.85
C ARG A 165 27.87 -29.53 -40.51
N VAL A 166 27.62 -29.93 -41.76
CA VAL A 166 26.46 -29.52 -42.56
C VAL A 166 25.88 -30.70 -43.33
N HIS A 167 24.73 -30.52 -43.98
CA HIS A 167 24.20 -31.46 -44.97
C HIS A 167 23.58 -30.71 -46.12
N VAL A 168 24.38 -30.46 -47.16
CA VAL A 168 23.94 -29.72 -48.35
C VAL A 168 23.81 -30.68 -49.52
N GLU A 169 22.57 -31.00 -49.87
CA GLU A 169 22.24 -31.89 -51.00
C GLU A 169 22.76 -31.34 -52.35
N PRO A 170 22.99 -32.20 -53.35
CA PRO A 170 23.34 -31.77 -54.71
C PRO A 170 22.40 -30.67 -55.22
N LYS A 171 22.98 -29.64 -55.84
CA LYS A 171 22.29 -28.46 -56.38
C LYS A 171 21.57 -27.59 -55.34
N LYS A 172 21.78 -27.79 -54.04
CA LYS A 172 21.23 -26.93 -52.98
C LYS A 172 22.21 -25.86 -52.52
N ASP A 173 21.63 -24.84 -51.89
CA ASP A 173 22.34 -23.67 -51.38
C ASP A 173 22.64 -23.85 -49.87
N ILE A 174 23.66 -23.13 -49.41
CA ILE A 174 23.92 -22.87 -47.99
C ILE A 174 24.37 -21.42 -47.85
N TYR A 175 23.98 -20.79 -46.74
CA TYR A 175 24.26 -19.40 -46.44
C TYR A 175 25.07 -19.33 -45.15
N LEU A 176 26.01 -18.38 -45.08
CA LEU A 176 26.81 -18.10 -43.89
C LEU A 176 26.69 -16.61 -43.55
N ALA A 177 26.63 -16.28 -42.26
CA ALA A 177 26.55 -14.90 -41.78
C ALA A 177 27.41 -14.66 -40.54
N TRP A 178 28.35 -13.72 -40.62
CA TRP A 178 29.10 -13.20 -39.48
C TRP A 178 28.37 -12.00 -38.89
N ASN A 179 27.75 -12.17 -37.72
CA ASN A 179 27.07 -11.10 -37.00
C ASN A 179 28.04 -10.38 -36.07
N ILE A 180 28.11 -9.06 -36.19
CA ILE A 180 28.91 -8.15 -35.37
C ILE A 180 27.95 -7.35 -34.49
N SER A 181 28.02 -7.55 -33.18
CA SER A 181 27.07 -6.97 -32.23
C SER A 181 27.67 -6.77 -30.85
N VAL A 182 27.01 -5.94 -30.02
CA VAL A 182 27.43 -5.72 -28.63
C VAL A 182 27.31 -7.03 -27.86
N ALA A 183 28.35 -7.41 -27.10
CA ALA A 183 28.43 -8.78 -26.57
C ALA A 183 27.34 -9.08 -25.54
N SER A 184 26.98 -8.09 -24.71
CA SER A 184 25.91 -8.16 -23.70
C SER A 184 25.19 -6.81 -23.52
N GLY A 185 24.07 -6.79 -22.79
CA GLY A 185 23.29 -5.58 -22.52
C GLY A 185 22.50 -5.01 -23.72
N SER A 186 21.89 -3.83 -23.53
CA SER A 186 20.93 -3.20 -24.48
C SER A 186 21.49 -1.98 -25.24
N THR A 187 22.73 -1.57 -24.99
CA THR A 187 23.31 -0.35 -25.57
C THR A 187 24.44 -0.65 -26.55
N PRO A 188 24.24 -0.51 -27.88
CA PRO A 188 25.28 -0.75 -28.88
C PRO A 188 26.13 0.49 -29.22
N ASP A 189 26.11 1.54 -28.39
CA ASP A 189 26.91 2.76 -28.60
C ASP A 189 28.40 2.53 -28.31
N LYS A 190 29.28 3.45 -28.74
CA LYS A 190 30.74 3.39 -28.56
C LYS A 190 31.35 2.13 -29.16
N ALA A 191 30.74 1.63 -30.25
CA ALA A 191 31.10 0.40 -30.93
C ALA A 191 32.56 0.38 -31.38
N GLN A 192 33.16 -0.81 -31.33
CA GLN A 192 34.43 -1.14 -31.97
C GLN A 192 34.21 -1.30 -33.47
N GLY A 193 35.15 -0.84 -34.28
CA GLY A 193 35.11 -1.05 -35.74
C GLY A 193 35.63 -2.43 -36.07
N LEU A 194 34.80 -3.47 -35.94
CA LEU A 194 35.18 -4.85 -36.24
C LEU A 194 34.83 -5.20 -37.69
N ALA A 195 35.63 -6.07 -38.30
CA ALA A 195 35.51 -6.49 -39.69
C ALA A 195 35.99 -7.93 -39.89
N ILE A 196 35.51 -8.58 -40.94
CA ILE A 196 35.88 -9.94 -41.35
C ILE A 196 36.77 -9.85 -42.57
N ASP A 197 37.88 -10.57 -42.54
CA ASP A 197 38.84 -10.70 -43.65
C ASP A 197 39.33 -12.14 -43.83
N ASP A 198 40.09 -12.39 -44.90
CA ASP A 198 40.80 -13.65 -45.16
C ASP A 198 39.91 -14.91 -45.05
N VAL A 199 38.68 -14.83 -45.57
CA VAL A 199 37.73 -15.94 -45.51
C VAL A 199 38.13 -17.05 -46.49
N GLU A 200 38.41 -18.23 -45.94
CA GLU A 200 38.64 -19.46 -46.68
C GLU A 200 37.61 -20.53 -46.28
N ILE A 201 37.02 -21.19 -47.27
CA ILE A 201 35.99 -22.22 -47.05
C ILE A 201 36.32 -23.42 -47.92
N GLN A 202 36.55 -24.55 -47.28
CA GLN A 202 36.80 -25.83 -47.94
C GLN A 202 35.66 -26.81 -47.64
N ALA A 203 35.01 -27.32 -48.68
CA ALA A 203 33.92 -28.28 -48.55
C ALA A 203 34.43 -29.73 -48.61
N SER A 204 33.93 -30.58 -47.71
CA SER A 204 34.08 -32.04 -47.76
C SER A 204 32.84 -32.69 -48.36
N PHE A 205 33.05 -33.66 -49.25
CA PHE A 205 31.99 -34.33 -50.01
C PHE A 205 31.88 -35.82 -49.67
N THR A 206 30.66 -36.33 -49.59
CA THR A 206 30.38 -37.76 -49.36
C THR A 206 29.19 -38.24 -50.19
N ASP A 207 29.13 -39.55 -50.43
CA ASP A 207 28.02 -40.20 -51.15
C ASP A 207 26.80 -40.43 -50.23
N LYS A 208 26.98 -40.43 -48.90
CA LYS A 208 25.93 -40.67 -47.90
C LYS A 208 26.32 -40.12 -46.51
N VAL A 209 25.34 -39.68 -45.72
CA VAL A 209 25.50 -39.33 -44.29
C VAL A 209 24.43 -40.05 -43.47
N ASP A 210 24.81 -41.15 -42.81
CA ASP A 210 23.86 -42.04 -42.12
C ASP A 210 23.55 -41.64 -40.67
N ASP A 211 24.37 -40.76 -40.12
CA ASP A 211 24.33 -40.27 -38.75
C ASP A 211 24.12 -38.75 -38.70
N TRP A 212 23.74 -38.14 -39.81
CA TRP A 212 23.31 -36.74 -39.84
C TRP A 212 21.96 -36.63 -39.13
N LYS A 213 21.99 -35.91 -38.01
CA LYS A 213 20.79 -35.32 -37.43
C LYS A 213 20.83 -33.86 -37.80
N ASP A 214 19.77 -33.36 -38.44
CA ASP A 214 19.71 -31.97 -38.83
C ASP A 214 19.85 -31.11 -37.56
N PRO A 215 20.91 -30.29 -37.42
CA PRO A 215 21.05 -29.42 -36.28
C PRO A 215 19.86 -28.47 -36.22
N SER A 216 19.16 -28.15 -37.31
CA SER A 216 17.91 -27.37 -37.23
C SER A 216 16.72 -28.09 -36.58
N GLU A 217 16.79 -29.42 -36.37
CA GLU A 217 15.80 -30.20 -35.62
C GLU A 217 16.09 -30.25 -34.10
N ASP A 218 17.32 -29.90 -33.67
CA ASP A 218 17.79 -29.95 -32.25
C ASP A 218 18.40 -28.63 -31.75
N VAL A 219 18.71 -27.70 -32.64
CA VAL A 219 19.27 -26.36 -32.39
C VAL A 219 18.18 -25.38 -32.81
N PRO A 220 17.60 -24.63 -31.87
CA PRO A 220 16.56 -23.68 -32.20
C PRO A 220 17.07 -22.67 -33.21
N GLU A 221 16.21 -22.39 -34.18
CA GLU A 221 16.19 -21.13 -34.90
C GLU A 221 16.40 -19.99 -33.88
N ILE A 222 17.34 -19.08 -34.11
CA ILE A 222 17.39 -17.84 -33.33
C ILE A 222 16.20 -17.00 -33.77
N ASN A 223 15.07 -17.27 -33.13
CA ASN A 223 13.85 -16.50 -33.17
C ASN A 223 13.20 -16.65 -31.79
N HIS A 224 13.22 -15.57 -31.02
CA HIS A 224 12.05 -15.03 -30.33
C HIS A 224 11.00 -16.10 -29.99
N SER A 225 11.04 -16.61 -28.74
CA SER A 225 10.20 -17.75 -28.30
C SER A 225 8.69 -17.49 -28.32
N GLY A 226 8.27 -16.24 -28.47
CA GLY A 226 6.92 -15.78 -28.20
C GLY A 226 6.58 -15.77 -26.71
N ILE A 227 7.54 -16.04 -25.82
CA ILE A 227 7.41 -16.04 -24.37
C ILE A 227 8.20 -14.87 -23.80
N TYR A 228 7.56 -14.07 -22.96
CA TYR A 228 8.09 -12.81 -22.47
C TYR A 228 8.13 -12.78 -20.95
N MET A 229 9.14 -12.13 -20.39
CA MET A 229 9.11 -11.65 -19.01
C MET A 229 8.44 -10.26 -18.98
N ARG A 230 7.17 -10.21 -18.57
CA ARG A 230 6.35 -8.98 -18.62
C ARG A 230 6.25 -8.33 -17.25
N GLY A 231 6.31 -7.01 -17.17
CA GLY A 231 6.26 -6.22 -15.94
C GLY A 231 7.56 -5.48 -15.61
N GLN A 232 8.65 -5.73 -16.35
CA GLN A 232 9.96 -5.10 -16.10
C GLN A 232 10.08 -3.71 -16.76
N ASP A 233 9.52 -3.52 -17.94
CA ASP A 233 9.46 -2.24 -18.70
C ASP A 233 8.01 -1.83 -19.00
N GLY A 234 7.05 -2.42 -18.29
CA GLY A 234 5.62 -2.36 -18.59
C GLY A 234 5.04 -3.76 -18.76
N TRP A 235 3.73 -3.84 -18.94
CA TRP A 235 3.04 -5.12 -19.08
C TRP A 235 2.87 -5.57 -20.52
N ASP A 236 3.29 -4.80 -21.51
CA ASP A 236 3.22 -5.18 -22.92
C ASP A 236 4.30 -6.22 -23.27
N ALA A 237 4.08 -6.97 -24.36
CA ALA A 237 5.10 -7.88 -24.89
C ALA A 237 6.17 -7.04 -25.59
N SER A 238 7.39 -7.09 -25.07
CA SER A 238 8.55 -6.32 -25.54
C SER A 238 9.63 -7.26 -26.03
N ASP A 239 10.13 -7.04 -27.25
CA ASP A 239 11.24 -7.81 -27.84
C ASP A 239 12.49 -7.81 -26.93
N GLU A 240 12.65 -6.79 -26.07
CA GLU A 240 13.74 -6.72 -25.10
C GLU A 240 13.66 -7.81 -24.02
N TRP A 241 12.45 -8.24 -23.66
CA TRP A 241 12.17 -9.21 -22.60
C TRP A 241 11.66 -10.55 -23.12
N GLU A 242 11.81 -10.78 -24.41
CA GLU A 242 11.50 -12.05 -25.03
C GLU A 242 12.58 -13.07 -24.78
N PHE A 243 12.20 -14.23 -24.25
CA PHE A 243 13.16 -15.31 -24.05
C PHE A 243 13.64 -15.86 -25.39
N ASP A 244 14.93 -16.13 -25.47
CA ASP A 244 15.51 -16.94 -26.53
C ASP A 244 15.18 -18.41 -26.26
N LYS A 245 14.64 -19.12 -27.26
CA LYS A 245 14.42 -20.56 -27.16
C LYS A 245 15.76 -21.28 -27.27
N ILE A 246 16.09 -22.14 -26.30
CA ILE A 246 17.30 -22.99 -26.29
C ILE A 246 16.97 -24.44 -26.67
N ASP A 247 15.81 -24.93 -26.27
CA ASP A 247 15.21 -26.18 -26.75
C ASP A 247 13.68 -26.14 -26.53
N GLU A 248 12.96 -27.23 -26.76
CA GLU A 248 11.49 -27.30 -26.59
C GLU A 248 11.01 -27.02 -25.16
N THR A 249 11.89 -27.20 -24.17
CA THR A 249 11.59 -27.05 -22.75
C THR A 249 12.35 -25.93 -22.08
N THR A 250 13.43 -25.42 -22.67
CA THR A 250 14.33 -24.44 -22.04
C THR A 250 14.40 -23.15 -22.84
N PHE A 251 14.21 -22.03 -22.14
CA PHE A 251 14.23 -20.68 -22.69
C PHE A 251 15.09 -19.78 -21.82
N VAL A 252 15.80 -18.80 -22.39
CA VAL A 252 16.73 -17.96 -21.62
C VAL A 252 16.62 -16.47 -21.93
N LEU A 253 16.89 -15.66 -20.91
CA LEU A 253 17.25 -14.25 -21.03
C LEU A 253 18.63 -14.07 -20.43
N ARG A 254 19.46 -13.19 -21.01
CA ARG A 254 20.83 -12.95 -20.54
C ARG A 254 21.02 -11.50 -20.14
N ASP A 255 21.88 -11.29 -19.15
CA ASP A 255 22.34 -9.97 -18.71
C ASP A 255 21.21 -8.98 -18.43
N LYS A 256 20.28 -9.40 -17.57
CA LYS A 256 19.09 -8.62 -17.21
C LYS A 256 19.13 -8.15 -15.77
N ILE A 257 18.67 -6.92 -15.56
CA ILE A 257 18.37 -6.40 -14.22
C ILE A 257 16.86 -6.43 -14.07
N ILE A 258 16.36 -7.16 -13.08
CA ILE A 258 14.93 -7.33 -12.84
C ILE A 258 14.54 -6.79 -11.47
N SER A 259 13.37 -6.17 -11.36
CA SER A 259 12.85 -5.59 -10.11
C SER A 259 11.32 -5.55 -10.12
N GLY A 260 10.70 -5.14 -9.01
CA GLY A 260 9.25 -4.97 -8.93
C GLY A 260 8.48 -6.29 -9.06
N THR A 261 7.40 -6.30 -9.85
CA THR A 261 6.58 -7.50 -10.06
C THR A 261 6.51 -7.85 -11.53
N PHE A 262 6.53 -9.13 -11.86
CA PHE A 262 6.48 -9.60 -13.25
C PHE A 262 5.70 -10.92 -13.40
N LYS A 263 5.45 -11.31 -14.64
CA LYS A 263 4.92 -12.62 -15.03
C LYS A 263 5.68 -13.17 -16.23
N ILE A 264 5.57 -14.48 -16.45
CA ILE A 264 6.05 -15.12 -17.67
C ILE A 264 4.83 -15.46 -18.51
N ALA A 265 4.71 -14.86 -19.69
CA ALA A 265 3.56 -15.08 -20.55
C ALA A 265 3.88 -14.85 -22.02
N ASP A 266 3.07 -15.43 -22.89
CA ASP A 266 3.08 -15.06 -24.31
C ASP A 266 2.40 -13.70 -24.56
N ALA A 267 2.48 -13.21 -25.80
CA ALA A 267 1.94 -11.91 -26.18
C ALA A 267 0.42 -11.80 -25.98
N SER A 268 -0.32 -12.91 -26.12
CA SER A 268 -1.78 -12.96 -26.02
C SER A 268 -2.30 -13.35 -24.63
N TRP A 269 -1.41 -13.52 -23.64
CA TRP A 269 -1.74 -14.03 -22.30
C TRP A 269 -2.47 -15.38 -22.35
N SER A 270 -2.11 -16.26 -23.28
CA SER A 270 -2.82 -17.53 -23.45
C SER A 270 -2.77 -18.39 -22.19
N ALA A 271 -3.82 -19.17 -21.94
CA ALA A 271 -3.85 -20.09 -20.80
C ALA A 271 -2.72 -21.15 -20.85
N SER A 272 -2.19 -21.44 -22.05
CA SER A 272 -1.04 -22.31 -22.26
C SER A 272 0.31 -21.69 -21.88
N CYS A 273 0.39 -20.36 -21.81
CA CYS A 273 1.60 -19.64 -21.44
C CYS A 273 1.24 -18.37 -20.66
N ASN A 274 0.76 -18.56 -19.44
CA ASN A 274 0.50 -17.51 -18.47
C ASN A 274 0.85 -18.04 -17.07
N TYR A 275 2.01 -17.65 -16.58
CA TYR A 275 2.60 -18.15 -15.36
C TYR A 275 2.77 -17.03 -14.33
N GLY A 276 2.31 -17.28 -13.11
CA GLY A 276 2.35 -16.35 -11.99
C GLY A 276 2.96 -16.96 -10.74
N SER A 277 2.76 -16.29 -9.60
CA SER A 277 3.36 -16.66 -8.32
C SER A 277 2.83 -17.99 -7.79
N ASN A 278 3.68 -18.75 -7.09
CA ASN A 278 3.30 -19.92 -6.31
C ASN A 278 2.95 -19.59 -4.85
N GLY A 279 2.90 -18.30 -4.48
CA GLY A 279 2.63 -17.82 -3.12
C GLY A 279 3.88 -17.57 -2.27
N THR A 280 5.09 -17.83 -2.80
CA THR A 280 6.37 -17.53 -2.14
C THR A 280 7.15 -16.42 -2.87
N ASN A 281 8.13 -15.82 -2.20
CA ASN A 281 9.02 -14.85 -2.83
C ASN A 281 10.05 -15.57 -3.71
N ILE A 282 10.36 -15.00 -4.88
CA ILE A 282 11.44 -15.52 -5.71
C ILE A 282 12.80 -15.25 -5.05
N VAL A 283 13.67 -16.26 -5.05
CA VAL A 283 15.02 -16.18 -4.49
C VAL A 283 16.02 -16.49 -5.59
N MET A 284 17.05 -15.66 -5.69
CA MET A 284 18.12 -15.80 -6.67
C MET A 284 18.94 -17.09 -6.42
N ASP A 285 19.45 -17.69 -7.50
CA ASP A 285 20.13 -18.99 -7.51
C ASP A 285 19.33 -20.17 -6.93
N MET A 286 18.00 -20.03 -6.80
CA MET A 286 17.09 -21.13 -6.47
C MET A 286 16.01 -21.29 -7.55
N PRO A 287 15.68 -22.53 -7.95
CA PRO A 287 14.55 -22.77 -8.84
C PRO A 287 13.26 -22.32 -8.18
N TYR A 288 12.48 -21.53 -8.89
CA TYR A 288 11.18 -21.04 -8.47
C TYR A 288 10.09 -21.65 -9.34
N GLU A 289 9.26 -22.50 -8.74
CA GLU A 289 8.15 -23.14 -9.46
C GLU A 289 7.09 -22.08 -9.80
N LEU A 290 6.70 -22.04 -11.05
CA LEU A 290 5.72 -21.13 -11.60
C LEU A 290 4.34 -21.78 -11.58
N LYS A 291 3.33 -21.02 -11.17
CA LYS A 291 1.95 -21.51 -11.19
C LYS A 291 1.26 -21.08 -12.48
N ALA A 292 0.79 -22.05 -13.28
CA ALA A 292 0.04 -21.79 -14.50
C ALA A 292 -1.36 -21.24 -14.18
N GLY A 293 -1.81 -20.25 -14.96
CA GLY A 293 -3.19 -19.74 -14.95
C GLY A 293 -3.61 -18.98 -13.69
N VAL A 294 -2.66 -18.42 -12.92
CA VAL A 294 -2.98 -17.59 -11.75
C VAL A 294 -2.75 -16.11 -12.02
N ASP A 295 -3.53 -15.27 -11.35
CA ASP A 295 -3.44 -13.80 -11.46
C ASP A 295 -2.33 -13.20 -10.59
N GLY A 296 -1.84 -13.95 -9.60
CA GLY A 296 -0.76 -13.50 -8.73
C GLY A 296 0.52 -13.20 -9.50
N ASN A 297 1.03 -11.97 -9.41
CA ASN A 297 2.31 -11.59 -9.98
C ASN A 297 3.47 -12.19 -9.18
N ILE A 298 4.55 -12.55 -9.87
CA ILE A 298 5.80 -12.93 -9.23
C ILE A 298 6.43 -11.64 -8.72
N SER A 299 6.60 -11.52 -7.41
CA SER A 299 7.16 -10.32 -6.78
C SER A 299 8.64 -10.53 -6.48
N CYS A 300 9.47 -9.60 -6.95
CA CYS A 300 10.82 -9.39 -6.43
C CYS A 300 10.81 -8.72 -5.05
N GLY A 301 9.64 -8.27 -4.54
CA GLY A 301 9.58 -7.41 -3.36
C GLY A 301 10.32 -6.08 -3.62
N PRO A 302 11.06 -5.54 -2.63
CA PRO A 302 11.91 -4.36 -2.83
C PRO A 302 13.20 -4.66 -3.64
N ASN A 303 13.39 -5.89 -4.12
CA ASN A 303 14.68 -6.36 -4.62
C ASN A 303 14.91 -6.00 -6.10
N VAL A 304 16.17 -5.80 -6.46
CA VAL A 304 16.66 -5.58 -7.82
C VAL A 304 17.68 -6.67 -8.17
N PHE A 305 17.29 -7.75 -8.82
CA PHE A 305 18.19 -8.84 -9.16
C PHE A 305 19.01 -8.52 -10.43
N ASN A 306 20.33 -8.64 -10.35
CA ASN A 306 21.23 -8.50 -11.50
C ASN A 306 21.64 -9.90 -11.99
N CYS A 307 20.97 -10.39 -13.03
CA CYS A 307 21.08 -11.74 -13.53
C CYS A 307 22.06 -11.84 -14.72
N SER A 308 23.01 -12.77 -14.65
CA SER A 308 23.81 -13.16 -15.83
C SER A 308 23.00 -14.02 -16.78
N LEU A 309 22.15 -14.89 -16.22
CA LEU A 309 21.28 -15.80 -16.95
C LEU A 309 19.96 -15.98 -16.20
N ILE A 310 18.85 -15.82 -16.89
CA ILE A 310 17.53 -16.18 -16.44
C ILE A 310 17.11 -17.38 -17.27
N THR A 311 16.84 -18.51 -16.62
CA THR A 311 16.44 -19.74 -17.29
C THR A 311 15.00 -20.06 -16.94
N LEU A 312 14.15 -20.15 -17.96
CA LEU A 312 12.80 -20.68 -17.88
C LEU A 312 12.83 -22.13 -18.39
N THR A 313 12.32 -23.06 -17.60
CA THR A 313 12.13 -24.46 -18.00
C THR A 313 10.66 -24.82 -17.92
N ILE A 314 10.06 -25.28 -19.02
CA ILE A 314 8.69 -25.77 -19.11
C ILE A 314 8.74 -27.22 -19.57
N LYS A 315 8.46 -28.17 -18.67
CA LYS A 315 8.54 -29.61 -18.97
C LYS A 315 7.46 -30.38 -18.20
N ASP A 316 6.80 -31.31 -18.89
CA ASP A 316 5.76 -32.18 -18.30
C ASP A 316 4.64 -31.42 -17.56
N GLY A 317 4.31 -30.21 -18.04
CA GLY A 317 3.29 -29.33 -17.44
C GLY A 317 3.75 -28.54 -16.21
N VAL A 318 5.03 -28.64 -15.83
CA VAL A 318 5.64 -27.87 -14.76
C VAL A 318 6.56 -26.81 -15.35
N ALA A 319 6.38 -25.56 -14.92
CA ALA A 319 7.23 -24.45 -15.31
C ALA A 319 8.07 -23.97 -14.12
N THR A 320 9.35 -23.73 -14.33
CA THR A 320 10.29 -23.31 -13.29
C THR A 320 11.16 -22.18 -13.82
N LEU A 321 11.39 -21.16 -13.02
CA LEU A 321 12.27 -20.03 -13.31
C LEU A 321 13.51 -20.09 -12.42
N LEU A 322 14.70 -19.92 -12.99
CA LEU A 322 15.95 -19.80 -12.24
C LEU A 322 16.62 -18.47 -12.60
N LEU A 323 16.77 -17.60 -11.60
CA LEU A 323 17.51 -16.35 -11.71
C LEU A 323 18.96 -16.62 -11.32
N SER A 324 19.86 -16.79 -12.28
CA SER A 324 21.28 -17.02 -12.01
C SER A 324 22.00 -15.70 -11.78
N ALA A 325 22.71 -15.60 -10.68
CA ALA A 325 23.40 -14.37 -10.32
C ALA A 325 24.49 -13.97 -11.31
N ASN A 326 24.61 -12.66 -11.54
CA ASN A 326 25.84 -12.12 -12.08
C ASN A 326 26.91 -12.11 -10.96
N GLU A 327 27.78 -13.13 -10.99
CA GLU A 327 28.86 -13.34 -10.03
C GLU A 327 30.12 -12.48 -10.32
N ASP A 328 30.04 -11.55 -11.26
CA ASP A 328 31.16 -10.65 -11.51
C ASP A 328 31.48 -9.82 -10.25
N ALA A 329 32.70 -10.02 -9.75
CA ALA A 329 33.23 -9.33 -8.58
C ALA A 329 33.82 -7.97 -8.95
N GLU A 330 33.98 -7.68 -10.25
CA GLU A 330 34.49 -6.40 -10.73
C GLU A 330 33.54 -5.26 -10.31
N GLY A 331 34.08 -4.29 -9.55
CA GLY A 331 33.30 -3.17 -9.01
C GLY A 331 32.53 -3.45 -7.72
N LEU A 332 32.71 -4.61 -7.05
CA LEU A 332 32.07 -4.88 -5.77
C LEU A 332 32.59 -3.92 -4.67
N THR A 333 31.71 -3.06 -4.17
CA THR A 333 32.07 -2.06 -3.15
C THR A 333 31.71 -2.48 -1.73
N SER A 334 30.91 -3.55 -1.57
CA SER A 334 30.53 -4.08 -0.25
C SER A 334 30.14 -5.56 -0.31
N VAL A 335 30.25 -6.25 0.84
CA VAL A 335 29.66 -7.57 1.13
C VAL A 335 28.86 -7.47 2.43
N TYR A 336 28.12 -8.50 2.82
CA TYR A 336 27.18 -8.45 3.94
C TYR A 336 27.27 -9.71 4.81
N VAL A 337 27.39 -9.51 6.11
CA VAL A 337 27.24 -10.55 7.13
C VAL A 337 25.75 -10.78 7.37
N ILE A 338 25.27 -11.98 7.09
CA ILE A 338 23.86 -12.37 7.27
C ILE A 338 23.79 -13.49 8.30
N GLY A 339 22.91 -13.35 9.29
CA GLY A 339 22.88 -14.24 10.43
C GLY A 339 22.01 -13.71 11.56
N ASP A 340 22.30 -14.12 12.79
CA ASP A 340 21.57 -13.66 13.98
C ASP A 340 21.69 -12.13 14.17
N ASN A 341 22.73 -11.49 13.62
CA ASN A 341 22.90 -10.02 13.59
C ASN A 341 21.72 -9.28 12.97
N ASN A 342 21.04 -9.88 12.01
CA ASN A 342 19.90 -9.29 11.33
C ASN A 342 18.67 -10.22 11.34
N GLY A 343 18.64 -11.19 12.26
CA GLY A 343 17.55 -12.16 12.36
C GLY A 343 17.35 -12.99 11.09
N TRP A 344 18.43 -13.28 10.35
CA TRP A 344 18.40 -13.94 9.04
C TRP A 344 17.59 -13.18 7.99
N ASN A 345 17.47 -11.87 8.13
CA ASN A 345 16.91 -11.01 7.11
C ASN A 345 17.96 -10.79 6.01
N TYR A 346 17.89 -11.60 4.98
CA TYR A 346 18.73 -11.52 3.79
C TYR A 346 18.68 -10.15 3.08
N MET A 347 17.73 -9.27 3.44
CA MET A 347 17.57 -7.93 2.89
C MET A 347 17.99 -6.80 3.85
N ASP A 348 18.48 -7.12 5.05
CA ASP A 348 18.95 -6.12 6.00
C ASP A 348 20.46 -5.86 5.86
N ALA A 349 20.77 -4.64 5.40
CA ALA A 349 22.13 -4.16 5.17
C ALA A 349 22.91 -3.86 6.46
N SER A 350 22.35 -4.04 7.65
CA SER A 350 23.02 -3.83 8.94
C SER A 350 24.34 -4.59 9.09
N GLY A 351 24.50 -5.72 8.38
CA GLY A 351 25.75 -6.49 8.33
C GLY A 351 26.78 -6.05 7.28
N ILE A 352 26.70 -4.85 6.71
CA ILE A 352 27.55 -4.40 5.60
C ILE A 352 29.04 -4.30 5.96
N LEU A 353 29.90 -4.86 5.12
CA LEU A 353 31.35 -4.69 5.10
C LEU A 353 31.74 -3.98 3.80
N LYS A 354 32.42 -2.83 3.88
CA LYS A 354 32.81 -2.01 2.72
C LYS A 354 34.22 -2.32 2.23
N TYR A 355 34.42 -2.25 0.92
CA TYR A 355 35.72 -2.48 0.30
C TYR A 355 36.72 -1.37 0.66
N ASP A 356 37.90 -1.75 1.13
CA ASP A 356 39.05 -0.87 1.36
C ASP A 356 40.11 -1.11 0.27
N ALA A 357 40.29 -0.13 -0.61
CA ALA A 357 41.21 -0.25 -1.74
C ALA A 357 42.70 -0.32 -1.34
N SER A 358 43.05 0.05 -0.09
CA SER A 358 44.44 0.10 0.36
C SER A 358 45.03 -1.29 0.62
N ASP A 359 44.23 -2.21 1.17
CA ASP A 359 44.63 -3.60 1.45
C ASP A 359 43.73 -4.64 0.78
N LYS A 360 42.73 -4.19 0.00
CA LYS A 360 41.81 -5.00 -0.80
C LYS A 360 40.91 -5.92 0.06
N LEU A 361 40.66 -5.55 1.31
CA LEU A 361 39.76 -6.27 2.21
C LEU A 361 38.39 -5.58 2.31
N PHE A 362 37.35 -6.35 2.62
CA PHE A 362 36.05 -5.83 3.02
C PHE A 362 36.00 -5.67 4.53
N LYS A 363 35.61 -4.50 5.02
CA LYS A 363 35.65 -4.16 6.45
C LYS A 363 34.36 -3.52 6.93
N GLY A 364 33.90 -3.88 8.11
CA GLY A 364 32.71 -3.29 8.70
C GLY A 364 32.59 -3.63 10.17
N ARG A 365 31.72 -2.92 10.87
CA ARG A 365 31.39 -3.18 12.26
C ARG A 365 30.00 -3.77 12.34
N VAL A 366 29.87 -4.94 12.97
CA VAL A 366 28.59 -5.65 13.07
C VAL A 366 28.37 -6.12 14.50
N SER A 367 27.15 -5.91 14.98
CA SER A 367 26.66 -6.37 16.28
C SER A 367 26.03 -7.75 16.12
N MET A 368 26.52 -8.72 16.89
CA MET A 368 26.22 -10.15 16.77
C MET A 368 25.50 -10.59 18.07
N PRO A 369 24.16 -10.47 18.16
CA PRO A 369 23.39 -10.88 19.33
C PRO A 369 23.37 -12.40 19.47
N ALA A 370 23.12 -12.87 20.70
CA ALA A 370 23.01 -14.30 20.98
C ALA A 370 21.83 -14.92 20.23
N GLY A 371 22.08 -16.01 19.52
CA GLY A 371 21.05 -16.90 19.01
C GLY A 371 20.49 -17.81 20.12
N SER A 372 19.63 -18.75 19.75
CA SER A 372 18.90 -19.62 20.70
C SER A 372 19.79 -20.56 21.51
N ASP A 373 21.00 -20.87 21.04
CA ASP A 373 21.98 -21.71 21.73
C ASP A 373 23.08 -20.90 22.45
N GLY A 374 22.92 -19.57 22.53
CA GLY A 374 23.87 -18.65 23.13
C GLY A 374 24.98 -18.18 22.20
N LEU A 375 25.11 -18.74 20.99
CA LEU A 375 26.08 -18.32 19.99
C LEU A 375 25.41 -17.48 18.90
N SER A 376 26.16 -16.58 18.26
CA SER A 376 25.68 -15.79 17.13
C SER A 376 26.16 -16.42 15.81
N ARG A 377 25.23 -16.92 15.01
CA ARG A 377 25.47 -17.66 13.76
C ARG A 377 25.40 -16.74 12.55
N TRP A 378 26.27 -16.97 11.56
CA TRP A 378 26.40 -16.07 10.41
C TRP A 378 27.07 -16.68 9.17
N MET A 379 26.91 -16.00 8.04
CA MET A 379 27.56 -16.21 6.74
C MET A 379 27.86 -14.87 6.06
N ILE A 380 28.60 -14.88 4.94
CA ILE A 380 28.81 -13.69 4.11
C ILE A 380 28.14 -13.84 2.74
N TYR A 381 27.51 -12.77 2.28
CA TYR A 381 26.96 -12.63 0.93
C TYR A 381 27.60 -11.45 0.22
N GLN A 382 28.03 -11.64 -1.02
CA GLN A 382 28.62 -10.56 -1.83
C GLN A 382 27.59 -9.49 -2.19
N ARG A 383 26.33 -9.90 -2.39
CA ARG A 383 25.20 -9.00 -2.65
C ARG A 383 24.16 -9.34 -1.61
N LEU A 384 23.74 -8.36 -0.82
CA LEU A 384 22.83 -8.44 0.33
C LEU A 384 21.81 -9.58 0.19
N GLY A 385 22.17 -10.77 0.68
CA GLY A 385 21.37 -12.00 0.59
C GLY A 385 20.96 -12.52 -0.81
N MET A 386 21.40 -11.85 -1.88
CA MET A 386 20.97 -12.09 -3.26
C MET A 386 21.95 -12.92 -4.08
N ALA A 387 23.25 -12.93 -3.75
CA ALA A 387 24.23 -13.73 -4.51
C ALA A 387 25.58 -13.84 -3.79
N GLY A 388 26.42 -14.76 -4.29
CA GLY A 388 27.82 -14.89 -3.89
C GLY A 388 27.96 -15.25 -2.41
N ALA A 389 27.30 -16.33 -2.00
CA ALA A 389 27.35 -16.84 -0.63
C ALA A 389 28.73 -17.42 -0.28
N TRP A 390 29.14 -17.22 0.96
CA TRP A 390 30.35 -17.76 1.55
C TRP A 390 30.00 -18.37 2.91
N GLY A 391 30.23 -19.67 3.04
CA GLY A 391 29.86 -20.44 4.21
C GLY A 391 30.83 -21.60 4.48
N LEU A 392 30.48 -22.45 5.44
CA LEU A 392 31.20 -23.67 5.80
C LEU A 392 30.58 -24.90 5.12
N ASN A 393 31.27 -26.04 5.17
CA ASN A 393 30.73 -27.32 4.69
C ASN A 393 29.67 -27.91 5.64
N GLU A 394 29.75 -27.57 6.93
CA GLU A 394 28.82 -27.96 7.99
C GLU A 394 28.72 -26.82 9.01
N ASP A 395 27.60 -26.73 9.74
CA ASP A 395 27.39 -25.69 10.74
C ASP A 395 28.42 -25.82 11.87
N SER A 396 29.08 -24.73 12.24
CA SER A 396 30.02 -24.76 13.36
C SER A 396 29.28 -24.91 14.69
N SER A 397 29.83 -25.74 15.56
CA SER A 397 29.43 -25.88 16.97
C SER A 397 30.35 -25.13 17.94
N LEU A 398 31.43 -24.52 17.44
CA LEU A 398 32.41 -23.77 18.23
C LEU A 398 32.62 -22.37 17.64
N PRO A 399 32.64 -21.32 18.47
CA PRO A 399 32.86 -19.96 17.99
C PRO A 399 34.29 -19.78 17.51
N SER A 400 34.48 -19.05 16.41
CA SER A 400 35.81 -18.67 15.92
C SER A 400 35.85 -17.23 15.46
N THR A 401 36.85 -16.48 15.91
CA THR A 401 37.09 -15.10 15.49
C THR A 401 37.97 -15.01 14.24
N GLU A 402 38.47 -16.11 13.71
CA GLU A 402 39.21 -16.15 12.45
C GLU A 402 38.99 -17.47 11.72
N GLY A 403 39.13 -17.47 10.39
CA GLY A 403 38.95 -18.68 9.61
C GLY A 403 38.85 -18.41 8.12
N THR A 404 38.32 -19.40 7.39
CA THR A 404 38.13 -19.32 5.94
C THR A 404 36.74 -19.84 5.58
N LEU A 405 35.97 -19.02 4.87
CA LEU A 405 34.71 -19.42 4.26
C LEU A 405 34.96 -19.93 2.84
N ILE A 406 34.06 -20.79 2.37
CA ILE A 406 34.14 -21.39 1.04
C ILE A 406 33.03 -20.78 0.19
N LYS A 407 33.41 -20.23 -0.96
CA LYS A 407 32.46 -19.68 -1.94
C LYS A 407 31.44 -20.75 -2.35
N GLY A 408 30.16 -20.38 -2.39
CA GLY A 408 29.04 -21.22 -2.77
C GLY A 408 28.53 -22.18 -1.68
N LYS A 409 29.14 -22.21 -0.49
CA LYS A 409 28.65 -23.00 0.65
C LYS A 409 27.68 -22.21 1.51
N LYS A 410 26.78 -22.92 2.21
CA LYS A 410 25.62 -22.35 2.93
C LYS A 410 25.48 -22.80 4.39
N CYS A 411 26.50 -23.44 4.97
CA CYS A 411 26.49 -23.72 6.41
C CYS A 411 27.16 -22.57 7.17
N ASN A 412 26.80 -22.41 8.43
CA ASN A 412 27.02 -21.20 9.21
C ASN A 412 28.30 -21.29 10.05
N ALA A 413 29.06 -20.18 10.07
CA ALA A 413 30.04 -19.93 11.11
C ALA A 413 29.34 -19.39 12.37
N CYS A 414 30.04 -19.34 13.50
CA CYS A 414 29.52 -18.71 14.71
C CYS A 414 30.60 -17.97 15.50
N VAL A 415 30.17 -17.00 16.29
CA VAL A 415 30.98 -16.24 17.26
C VAL A 415 30.22 -16.10 18.58
N GLU A 416 30.94 -15.79 19.65
CA GLU A 416 30.31 -15.37 20.91
C GLU A 416 29.57 -14.04 20.73
N PRO A 417 28.50 -13.76 21.49
CA PRO A 417 27.78 -12.50 21.37
C PRO A 417 28.66 -11.26 21.62
N GLY A 418 28.42 -10.21 20.82
CA GLY A 418 29.13 -8.94 20.95
C GLY A 418 29.20 -8.14 19.65
N THR A 419 29.82 -6.97 19.70
CA THR A 419 30.09 -6.14 18.52
C THR A 419 31.52 -6.36 18.05
N TYR A 420 31.71 -6.53 16.74
CA TYR A 420 33.00 -6.88 16.15
C TYR A 420 33.34 -5.96 14.97
N ASP A 421 34.62 -5.59 14.86
CA ASP A 421 35.20 -5.12 13.60
C ASP A 421 35.60 -6.36 12.79
N ILE A 422 35.00 -6.51 11.62
CA ILE A 422 35.13 -7.69 10.76
C ILE A 422 35.95 -7.32 9.55
N THR A 423 36.88 -8.20 9.16
CA THR A 423 37.57 -8.15 7.87
C THR A 423 37.26 -9.41 7.07
N PHE A 424 37.03 -9.29 5.77
CA PHE A 424 36.84 -10.41 4.86
C PHE A 424 37.65 -10.22 3.57
N ASP A 425 38.40 -11.26 3.19
CA ASP A 425 39.15 -11.32 1.95
C ASP A 425 38.39 -12.13 0.90
N LEU A 426 37.92 -11.44 -0.14
CA LEU A 426 37.17 -12.05 -1.24
C LEU A 426 38.00 -13.05 -2.07
N GLN A 427 39.33 -12.90 -2.10
CA GLN A 427 40.21 -13.75 -2.90
C GLN A 427 40.48 -15.09 -2.20
N THR A 428 40.61 -15.09 -0.88
CA THR A 428 40.97 -16.29 -0.11
C THR A 428 39.80 -16.88 0.66
N GLY A 429 38.72 -16.12 0.88
CA GLY A 429 37.64 -16.46 1.82
C GLY A 429 38.01 -16.24 3.28
N GLY A 430 39.21 -15.72 3.56
CA GLY A 430 39.70 -15.48 4.92
C GLY A 430 38.89 -14.41 5.63
N TYR A 431 38.57 -14.62 6.91
CA TYR A 431 37.92 -13.63 7.75
C TYR A 431 38.59 -13.47 9.11
N THR A 432 38.45 -12.29 9.71
CA THR A 432 38.79 -12.03 11.12
C THR A 432 37.72 -11.17 11.79
N PHE A 433 37.48 -11.40 13.07
CA PHE A 433 36.57 -10.69 13.96
C PHE A 433 37.38 -10.16 15.14
N THR A 434 37.48 -8.85 15.25
CA THR A 434 38.10 -8.20 16.40
C THR A 434 37.00 -7.67 17.30
N LYS A 435 36.85 -8.25 18.50
CA LYS A 435 35.83 -7.82 19.46
C LYS A 435 36.07 -6.36 19.86
N VAL A 436 35.03 -5.55 19.72
CA VAL A 436 35.03 -4.14 20.11
C VAL A 436 34.56 -4.07 21.56
N SER A 437 35.34 -3.40 22.41
CA SER A 437 34.88 -3.07 23.76
C SER A 437 33.77 -2.05 23.66
N SER A 438 32.65 -2.30 24.33
CA SER A 438 31.54 -1.36 24.45
C SER A 438 31.25 -1.08 25.93
N ALA A 439 30.69 0.08 26.21
CA ALA A 439 30.15 0.43 27.52
C ALA A 439 28.63 0.51 27.44
N VAL A 440 27.95 0.22 28.55
CA VAL A 440 26.53 0.51 28.69
C VAL A 440 26.29 1.98 28.33
N SER A 441 25.33 2.24 27.46
CA SER A 441 24.99 3.58 26.97
C SER A 441 23.56 3.99 27.33
N SER A 442 22.70 3.02 27.64
CA SER A 442 21.30 3.25 27.94
C SER A 442 20.71 2.16 28.85
N LEU A 443 19.65 2.54 29.56
CA LEU A 443 18.76 1.66 30.30
C LEU A 443 17.33 2.04 29.90
N VAL A 444 16.53 1.06 29.52
CA VAL A 444 15.11 1.23 29.24
C VAL A 444 14.28 0.41 30.22
N ILE A 445 13.06 0.86 30.51
CA ILE A 445 12.06 0.14 31.30
C ILE A 445 10.73 0.20 30.55
N ASN A 446 10.13 -0.96 30.30
CA ASN A 446 8.88 -1.10 29.56
C ASN A 446 7.82 -1.83 30.40
N PRO A 447 6.55 -1.39 30.36
CA PRO A 447 6.07 -0.20 29.66
C PRO A 447 6.55 1.09 30.32
N VAL A 448 6.90 2.11 29.53
CA VAL A 448 7.28 3.44 30.06
C VAL A 448 6.09 4.14 30.73
N GLU A 449 4.88 3.82 30.29
CA GLU A 449 3.63 4.32 30.86
C GLU A 449 2.56 3.24 30.70
N THR A 450 1.79 2.97 31.74
CA THR A 450 0.69 2.01 31.67
C THR A 450 -0.45 2.37 32.62
N ILE A 451 -1.64 1.87 32.31
CA ILE A 451 -2.85 2.04 33.11
C ILE A 451 -3.23 0.69 33.70
N LEU A 452 -3.55 0.66 34.99
CA LEU A 452 -4.22 -0.45 35.66
C LEU A 452 -5.68 -0.09 35.92
N VAL A 453 -6.60 -1.00 35.58
CA VAL A 453 -8.03 -0.85 35.88
C VAL A 453 -8.52 -2.07 36.67
N PRO A 454 -8.25 -2.15 37.99
CA PRO A 454 -8.53 -3.34 38.78
C PRO A 454 -10.02 -3.57 39.09
N GLU A 455 -10.83 -2.52 38.96
CA GLU A 455 -12.27 -2.59 39.20
C GLU A 455 -13.01 -2.69 37.86
N LEU A 456 -13.82 -3.74 37.72
CA LEU A 456 -14.69 -3.90 36.54
C LEU A 456 -15.87 -2.91 36.60
N PRO A 457 -16.26 -2.30 35.47
CA PRO A 457 -17.44 -1.46 35.41
C PRO A 457 -18.73 -2.28 35.56
N SER A 458 -19.83 -1.60 35.90
CA SER A 458 -21.15 -2.21 36.10
C SER A 458 -21.69 -2.95 34.86
N LYS A 459 -21.31 -2.50 33.66
CA LYS A 459 -21.56 -3.17 32.38
C LYS A 459 -20.25 -3.23 31.59
N ILE A 460 -19.91 -4.43 31.09
CA ILE A 460 -18.80 -4.60 30.16
C ILE A 460 -19.27 -4.23 28.75
N LYS A 461 -18.51 -3.36 28.08
CA LYS A 461 -18.72 -2.98 26.68
C LYS A 461 -17.42 -3.22 25.93
N VAL A 462 -17.42 -4.19 25.03
CA VAL A 462 -16.26 -4.58 24.22
C VAL A 462 -16.45 -4.06 22.81
N LEU A 463 -15.44 -3.38 22.27
CA LEU A 463 -15.32 -3.12 20.83
C LEU A 463 -14.19 -3.99 20.27
N SER A 464 -14.39 -4.71 19.18
CA SER A 464 -13.27 -5.36 18.46
C SER A 464 -13.06 -4.76 17.08
N LEU A 465 -11.82 -4.35 16.79
CA LEU A 465 -11.35 -4.05 15.44
C LEU A 465 -10.65 -5.31 14.93
N ASN A 466 -11.28 -6.00 13.97
CA ASN A 466 -10.95 -7.38 13.67
C ASN A 466 -11.19 -7.78 12.21
N ASN A 467 -10.83 -9.01 11.90
CA ASN A 467 -10.93 -9.67 10.61
C ASN A 467 -11.59 -11.06 10.76
N SER A 468 -11.29 -11.94 9.81
CA SER A 468 -11.92 -13.25 9.72
C SER A 468 -11.65 -14.17 10.92
N LEU A 469 -10.55 -14.05 11.68
CA LEU A 469 -10.31 -14.99 12.78
C LEU A 469 -11.29 -14.82 13.98
N ILE A 470 -11.88 -13.62 14.16
CA ILE A 470 -12.94 -13.36 15.16
C ILE A 470 -14.33 -13.46 14.52
N TYR A 471 -14.46 -13.07 13.24
CA TYR A 471 -15.75 -13.08 12.53
C TYR A 471 -16.36 -14.48 12.43
N TYR A 472 -15.55 -15.49 12.14
CA TYR A 472 -16.04 -16.85 11.95
C TYR A 472 -16.66 -17.42 13.23
N ASN A 473 -17.79 -18.12 13.04
CA ASN A 473 -18.61 -18.69 14.10
C ASN A 473 -19.18 -17.66 15.10
N ASP A 474 -19.13 -16.36 14.80
CA ASP A 474 -19.66 -15.28 15.64
C ASP A 474 -19.12 -15.30 17.09
N GLN A 475 -17.79 -15.19 17.24
CA GLN A 475 -17.13 -15.23 18.55
C GLN A 475 -17.70 -14.19 19.54
N ASP A 476 -18.08 -13.01 19.06
CA ASP A 476 -18.73 -11.95 19.85
C ASP A 476 -20.07 -12.42 20.43
N VAL A 477 -20.87 -13.14 19.64
CA VAL A 477 -22.13 -13.73 20.10
C VAL A 477 -21.86 -14.84 21.11
N MET A 478 -20.88 -15.72 20.84
CA MET A 478 -20.51 -16.78 21.79
C MET A 478 -20.06 -16.21 23.14
N PHE A 479 -19.24 -15.16 23.14
CA PHE A 479 -18.84 -14.46 24.36
C PHE A 479 -20.03 -13.86 25.09
N ASN A 480 -20.93 -13.18 24.37
CA ASN A 480 -22.12 -12.56 24.96
C ASN A 480 -23.04 -13.62 25.60
N ASP A 481 -23.19 -14.78 24.97
CA ASP A 481 -23.96 -15.90 25.49
C ASP A 481 -23.32 -16.53 26.73
N ILE A 482 -21.98 -16.69 26.74
CA ILE A 482 -21.23 -17.10 27.94
C ILE A 482 -21.47 -16.10 29.07
N ALA A 483 -21.27 -14.81 28.83
CA ALA A 483 -21.45 -13.77 29.83
C ALA A 483 -22.87 -13.77 30.40
N LYS A 484 -23.89 -13.89 29.54
CA LYS A 484 -25.29 -13.99 29.96
C LYS A 484 -25.57 -15.26 30.77
N GLY A 485 -25.02 -16.39 30.35
CA GLY A 485 -25.12 -17.69 31.03
C GLY A 485 -24.55 -17.67 32.44
N GLU A 486 -23.42 -16.95 32.62
CA GLU A 486 -22.73 -16.76 33.89
C GLU A 486 -23.27 -15.56 34.70
N GLY A 487 -24.39 -14.96 34.27
CA GLY A 487 -25.06 -13.87 35.00
C GLY A 487 -24.32 -12.52 34.96
N LYS A 488 -23.41 -12.32 34.00
CA LYS A 488 -22.70 -11.06 33.75
C LYS A 488 -23.48 -10.16 32.79
N VAL A 489 -23.30 -8.85 32.92
CA VAL A 489 -23.87 -7.85 32.00
C VAL A 489 -22.76 -7.37 31.06
N ALA A 490 -22.73 -7.93 29.86
CA ALA A 490 -21.73 -7.64 28.85
C ALA A 490 -22.34 -7.49 27.46
N GLU A 491 -21.66 -6.73 26.61
CA GLU A 491 -21.99 -6.60 25.20
C GLU A 491 -20.69 -6.42 24.41
N TRP A 492 -20.48 -7.28 23.41
CA TRP A 492 -19.41 -7.18 22.44
C TRP A 492 -19.96 -6.70 21.11
N THR A 493 -19.48 -5.53 20.66
CA THR A 493 -19.67 -4.97 19.32
C THR A 493 -18.43 -5.23 18.46
N LYS A 494 -18.59 -5.83 17.28
CA LYS A 494 -17.49 -6.06 16.33
C LYS A 494 -17.54 -5.06 15.17
N HIS A 495 -16.35 -4.63 14.74
CA HIS A 495 -16.11 -3.97 13.45
C HIS A 495 -15.14 -4.83 12.65
N THR A 496 -15.66 -5.50 11.63
CA THR A 496 -14.94 -6.57 10.92
C THR A 496 -14.59 -6.14 9.49
N LEU A 497 -13.33 -6.26 9.11
CA LEU A 497 -12.88 -6.19 7.72
C LEU A 497 -12.13 -7.50 7.35
N LEU A 498 -12.77 -8.36 6.56
CA LEU A 498 -12.25 -9.71 6.27
C LEU A 498 -10.87 -9.66 5.59
N GLY A 499 -9.92 -10.42 6.15
CA GLY A 499 -8.55 -10.55 5.66
C GLY A 499 -7.69 -9.28 5.76
N LYS A 500 -8.18 -8.21 6.39
CA LYS A 500 -7.49 -6.92 6.42
C LYS A 500 -6.67 -6.72 7.70
N PRO A 501 -5.54 -5.99 7.61
CA PRO A 501 -4.77 -5.55 8.77
C PRO A 501 -5.42 -4.37 9.51
N LEU A 502 -4.95 -4.11 10.73
CA LEU A 502 -5.35 -2.96 11.56
C LEU A 502 -5.13 -1.61 10.85
N SER A 503 -4.15 -1.52 9.94
CA SER A 503 -3.94 -0.33 9.10
C SER A 503 -5.10 -0.06 8.15
N THR A 504 -5.85 -1.07 7.72
CA THR A 504 -7.04 -0.84 6.86
C THR A 504 -8.17 -0.20 7.65
N HIS A 505 -8.42 -0.67 8.89
CA HIS A 505 -9.35 -0.01 9.80
C HIS A 505 -8.96 1.45 10.07
N TRP A 506 -7.67 1.73 10.20
CA TRP A 506 -7.18 3.10 10.40
C TRP A 506 -7.53 4.02 9.23
N ASN A 507 -7.48 3.46 8.01
CA ASN A 507 -7.70 4.18 6.75
C ASN A 507 -9.18 4.42 6.42
N GLU A 508 -10.13 3.86 7.17
CA GLU A 508 -11.56 4.19 7.03
C GLU A 508 -11.87 5.66 7.41
N GLY A 509 -10.91 6.37 8.01
CA GLY A 509 -11.05 7.78 8.35
C GLY A 509 -11.78 8.00 9.68
N GLU A 510 -12.11 9.27 9.97
CA GLU A 510 -12.69 9.69 11.26
C GLU A 510 -14.22 9.51 11.35
N GLY A 511 -14.90 9.31 10.22
CA GLY A 511 -16.36 9.35 10.09
C GLY A 511 -16.98 7.99 9.71
N LEU A 512 -18.05 8.02 8.92
CA LEU A 512 -18.58 6.83 8.26
C LEU A 512 -17.55 6.32 7.24
N ALA A 513 -17.41 5.01 7.15
CA ALA A 513 -16.71 4.34 6.07
C ALA A 513 -17.49 4.48 4.75
N ASP A 514 -16.87 4.07 3.64
CA ASP A 514 -17.44 4.23 2.29
C ASP A 514 -18.81 3.56 2.11
N ASP A 515 -19.14 2.56 2.92
CA ASP A 515 -20.42 1.87 2.91
C ASP A 515 -21.52 2.57 3.74
N GLY A 516 -21.19 3.69 4.38
CA GLY A 516 -22.08 4.46 5.23
C GLY A 516 -22.28 3.89 6.63
N GLN A 517 -21.49 2.89 7.05
CA GLN A 517 -21.42 2.43 8.45
C GLN A 517 -20.38 3.23 9.23
N PRO A 518 -20.47 3.28 10.57
CA PRO A 518 -19.42 3.88 11.39
C PRO A 518 -18.06 3.24 11.10
N GLY A 519 -17.06 4.05 10.69
CA GLY A 519 -15.69 3.58 10.56
C GLY A 519 -15.07 3.26 11.93
N ALA A 520 -13.95 2.55 11.96
CA ALA A 520 -13.32 2.10 13.20
C ALA A 520 -13.04 3.23 14.20
N LYS A 521 -12.52 4.37 13.73
CA LYS A 521 -12.21 5.53 14.59
C LYS A 521 -13.47 6.20 15.14
N MET A 522 -14.54 6.28 14.34
CA MET A 522 -15.83 6.75 14.80
C MET A 522 -16.39 5.84 15.90
N LEU A 523 -16.27 4.52 15.75
CA LEU A 523 -16.69 3.57 16.78
C LEU A 523 -15.90 3.74 18.07
N VAL A 524 -14.57 3.91 18.02
CA VAL A 524 -13.74 4.17 19.22
C VAL A 524 -14.24 5.41 19.98
N ARG A 525 -14.68 6.45 19.27
CA ARG A 525 -15.19 7.70 19.87
C ARG A 525 -16.65 7.64 20.32
N SER A 526 -17.41 6.64 19.86
CA SER A 526 -18.87 6.64 19.98
C SER A 526 -19.41 6.45 21.41
N GLN A 527 -18.67 5.78 22.29
CA GLN A 527 -19.10 5.52 23.66
C GLN A 527 -17.92 5.11 24.56
N PRO A 528 -18.07 5.10 25.90
CA PRO A 528 -16.98 4.74 26.78
C PRO A 528 -16.85 3.21 26.84
N TRP A 529 -16.05 2.66 25.92
CA TRP A 529 -15.75 1.23 25.87
C TRP A 529 -14.96 0.81 27.11
N SER A 530 -15.35 -0.30 27.75
CA SER A 530 -14.56 -0.80 28.88
C SER A 530 -13.35 -1.58 28.40
N HIS A 531 -13.49 -2.31 27.29
CA HIS A 531 -12.44 -3.08 26.67
C HIS A 531 -12.44 -2.84 25.15
N ILE A 532 -11.25 -2.82 24.56
CA ILE A 532 -11.08 -2.79 23.10
C ILE A 532 -10.15 -3.92 22.69
N ILE A 533 -10.63 -4.78 21.79
CA ILE A 533 -9.88 -5.88 21.22
C ILE A 533 -9.29 -5.44 19.89
N LEU A 534 -7.98 -5.53 19.75
CA LEU A 534 -7.26 -5.27 18.50
C LEU A 534 -6.75 -6.59 17.95
N GLN A 535 -7.19 -6.95 16.76
CA GLN A 535 -6.81 -8.22 16.14
C GLN A 535 -6.17 -7.96 14.77
N GLU A 536 -4.88 -8.27 14.65
CA GLU A 536 -4.09 -8.03 13.45
C GLU A 536 -4.32 -9.11 12.38
N GLN A 537 -3.98 -8.78 11.13
CA GLN A 537 -3.90 -9.75 10.03
C GLN A 537 -3.08 -10.98 10.43
N SER A 538 -3.56 -12.15 10.02
CA SER A 538 -3.19 -13.45 10.59
C SER A 538 -1.69 -13.76 10.58
N SER A 539 -0.93 -13.37 9.56
CA SER A 539 0.52 -13.62 9.43
C SER A 539 1.42 -12.43 9.75
N LEU A 540 0.90 -11.20 9.66
CA LEU A 540 1.68 -9.96 9.72
C LEU A 540 2.58 -9.86 10.96
N PRO A 541 2.13 -10.21 12.18
CA PRO A 541 2.99 -10.16 13.37
C PRO A 541 4.25 -11.04 13.27
N ARG A 542 4.26 -12.05 12.41
CA ARG A 542 5.42 -12.92 12.15
C ARG A 542 6.23 -12.47 10.94
N THR A 543 5.57 -12.03 9.87
CA THR A 543 6.23 -11.73 8.59
C THR A 543 6.78 -10.30 8.52
N ASP A 544 6.15 -9.36 9.22
CA ASP A 544 6.57 -7.96 9.34
C ASP A 544 6.23 -7.41 10.73
N PRO A 545 7.07 -7.74 11.74
CA PRO A 545 6.83 -7.35 13.13
C PRO A 545 6.87 -5.83 13.35
N GLU A 546 7.59 -5.07 12.50
CA GLU A 546 7.70 -3.63 12.62
C GLU A 546 6.39 -2.94 12.19
N THR A 547 5.84 -3.33 11.04
CA THR A 547 4.52 -2.84 10.61
C THR A 547 3.44 -3.21 11.63
N PHE A 548 3.46 -4.44 12.13
CA PHE A 548 2.55 -4.87 13.21
C PHE A 548 2.65 -3.97 14.45
N ARG A 549 3.86 -3.73 14.96
CA ARG A 549 4.10 -2.84 16.10
C ARG A 549 3.55 -1.43 15.83
N ASN A 550 3.82 -0.88 14.64
CA ASN A 550 3.38 0.46 14.27
C ASN A 550 1.84 0.57 14.18
N ASN A 551 1.17 -0.45 13.64
CA ASN A 551 -0.29 -0.50 13.61
C ASN A 551 -0.89 -0.47 15.02
N VAL A 552 -0.34 -1.28 15.93
CA VAL A 552 -0.79 -1.31 17.34
C VAL A 552 -0.54 0.03 18.03
N LYS A 553 0.64 0.64 17.82
CA LYS A 553 0.97 1.96 18.35
C LYS A 553 -0.10 3.01 18.01
N LEU A 554 -0.43 3.12 16.72
CA LEU A 554 -1.43 4.10 16.24
C LEU A 554 -2.78 3.92 16.94
N TRP A 555 -3.23 2.68 17.11
CA TRP A 555 -4.49 2.39 17.77
C TRP A 555 -4.45 2.61 19.28
N VAL A 556 -3.38 2.20 19.97
CA VAL A 556 -3.22 2.47 21.40
C VAL A 556 -3.23 3.98 21.65
N GLU A 557 -2.44 4.75 20.92
CA GLU A 557 -2.39 6.21 21.05
C GLU A 557 -3.75 6.84 20.78
N TYR A 558 -4.43 6.44 19.69
CA TYR A 558 -5.75 6.97 19.35
C TYR A 558 -6.80 6.60 20.41
N ILE A 559 -6.83 5.36 20.90
CA ILE A 559 -7.76 4.93 21.97
C ILE A 559 -7.54 5.75 23.24
N ARG A 560 -6.28 5.91 23.67
CA ARG A 560 -5.93 6.68 24.87
C ARG A 560 -6.30 8.16 24.73
N GLN A 561 -6.23 8.72 23.53
CA GLN A 561 -6.53 10.13 23.27
C GLN A 561 -8.01 10.41 22.98
N ARG A 562 -8.73 9.45 22.37
CA ARG A 562 -10.03 9.70 21.72
C ARG A 562 -11.19 8.88 22.25
N CYS A 563 -10.93 7.75 22.88
CA CYS A 563 -12.00 6.98 23.49
C CYS A 563 -12.59 7.79 24.66
N PRO A 564 -13.93 7.94 24.77
CA PRO A 564 -14.55 8.56 25.93
C PRO A 564 -14.15 7.90 27.26
N ASN A 565 -13.74 6.63 27.22
CA ASN A 565 -12.99 5.98 28.29
C ASN A 565 -11.51 5.82 27.88
N PRO A 566 -10.61 6.77 28.21
CA PRO A 566 -9.20 6.63 27.89
C PRO A 566 -8.55 5.46 28.65
N ASN A 567 -9.19 4.98 29.73
CA ASN A 567 -8.73 3.85 30.53
C ASN A 567 -9.18 2.49 29.98
N ALA A 568 -9.77 2.42 28.78
CA ALA A 568 -10.22 1.16 28.20
C ALA A 568 -9.10 0.10 28.22
N VAL A 569 -9.39 -1.10 28.69
CA VAL A 569 -8.44 -2.21 28.68
C VAL A 569 -8.26 -2.67 27.24
N ILE A 570 -7.03 -2.61 26.74
CA ILE A 570 -6.72 -3.02 25.36
C ILE A 570 -6.24 -4.46 25.40
N ILE A 571 -6.91 -5.33 24.66
CA ILE A 571 -6.62 -6.76 24.58
C ILE A 571 -6.18 -7.10 23.16
N MET A 572 -5.11 -7.87 23.04
CA MET A 572 -4.69 -8.45 21.77
C MET A 572 -4.69 -9.99 21.84
N PRO A 573 -5.61 -10.65 21.12
CA PRO A 573 -5.53 -12.09 20.91
C PRO A 573 -4.29 -12.45 20.08
N VAL A 574 -3.47 -13.35 20.59
CA VAL A 574 -2.25 -13.80 19.91
C VAL A 574 -2.64 -14.75 18.77
N ASN A 575 -2.40 -14.33 17.54
CA ASN A 575 -2.63 -15.14 16.32
C ASN A 575 -1.77 -16.43 16.34
N TRP A 576 -2.22 -17.44 15.60
CA TRP A 576 -1.62 -18.78 15.57
C TRP A 576 -1.04 -19.15 14.20
N ALA A 577 -0.13 -20.14 14.20
CA ALA A 577 0.42 -20.76 13.01
C ALA A 577 -0.64 -21.54 12.20
N TYR A 578 -0.45 -21.64 10.89
CA TYR A 578 -1.43 -22.26 9.98
C TYR A 578 -1.33 -23.78 9.98
N ALA A 579 -2.42 -24.45 9.58
CA ALA A 579 -2.46 -25.90 9.44
C ALA A 579 -1.54 -26.41 8.33
N GLY A 580 -1.26 -25.60 7.29
CA GLY A 580 -0.28 -25.92 6.25
C GLY A 580 1.17 -25.89 6.70
N ASP A 581 1.46 -25.33 7.88
CA ASP A 581 2.81 -25.07 8.38
C ASP A 581 3.31 -26.13 9.39
N TRP A 582 2.82 -27.37 9.36
CA TRP A 582 3.14 -28.37 10.41
C TRP A 582 4.64 -28.56 10.72
N GLY A 583 5.53 -28.42 9.72
CA GLY A 583 6.98 -28.50 9.92
C GLY A 583 7.58 -27.30 10.66
N ASN A 584 6.88 -26.16 10.70
CA ASN A 584 7.28 -24.91 11.37
C ASN A 584 6.28 -24.47 12.45
N PHE A 585 5.25 -25.26 12.75
CA PHE A 585 4.10 -24.84 13.57
C PHE A 585 4.53 -24.28 14.94
N THR A 586 5.35 -25.03 15.68
CA THR A 586 5.93 -24.59 16.96
C THR A 586 6.75 -23.31 16.80
N LYS A 587 7.69 -23.28 15.85
CA LYS A 587 8.55 -22.12 15.59
C LYS A 587 7.74 -20.87 15.26
N PHE A 588 6.66 -21.00 14.49
CA PHE A 588 5.81 -19.88 14.11
C PHE A 588 4.94 -19.39 15.28
N ASN A 589 4.40 -20.30 16.11
CA ASN A 589 3.71 -19.91 17.34
C ASN A 589 4.67 -19.22 18.33
N GLU A 590 5.90 -19.70 18.47
CA GLU A 590 6.94 -19.04 19.27
C GLU A 590 7.21 -17.61 18.78
N LEU A 591 7.31 -17.41 17.46
CA LEU A 591 7.48 -16.07 16.87
C LEU A 591 6.28 -15.16 17.13
N PHE A 592 5.05 -15.67 16.99
CA PHE A 592 3.85 -14.91 17.34
C PHE A 592 3.88 -14.47 18.80
N ILE A 593 4.08 -15.43 19.72
CA ILE A 593 4.11 -15.15 21.15
C ILE A 593 5.18 -14.13 21.49
N ALA A 594 6.40 -14.29 20.96
CA ALA A 594 7.50 -13.36 21.20
C ALA A 594 7.20 -11.93 20.69
N ASN A 595 6.68 -11.81 19.46
CA ASN A 595 6.42 -10.50 18.86
C ASN A 595 5.24 -9.78 19.52
N TYR A 596 4.16 -10.50 19.84
CA TYR A 596 3.05 -9.95 20.62
C TYR A 596 3.50 -9.52 22.02
N SER A 597 4.35 -10.32 22.69
CA SER A 597 4.84 -10.00 24.04
C SER A 597 5.72 -8.74 24.06
N LYS A 598 6.55 -8.51 23.03
CA LYS A 598 7.32 -7.27 22.88
C LYS A 598 6.41 -6.05 22.73
N VAL A 599 5.38 -6.16 21.89
CA VAL A 599 4.38 -5.09 21.68
C VAL A 599 3.57 -4.84 22.95
N ALA A 600 3.20 -5.88 23.68
CA ALA A 600 2.50 -5.76 24.97
C ALA A 600 3.36 -5.10 26.05
N ALA A 601 4.64 -5.48 26.13
CA ALA A 601 5.62 -4.87 27.02
C ALA A 601 5.79 -3.37 26.73
N GLU A 602 5.90 -3.00 25.46
CA GLU A 602 6.10 -1.61 25.06
C GLU A 602 4.88 -0.72 25.36
N PHE A 603 3.67 -1.15 24.96
CA PHE A 603 2.47 -0.33 25.07
C PHE A 603 1.67 -0.55 26.35
N GLY A 604 2.11 -1.47 27.22
CA GLY A 604 1.44 -1.76 28.49
C GLY A 604 0.01 -2.24 28.29
N ILE A 605 -0.18 -3.23 27.42
CA ILE A 605 -1.48 -3.82 27.06
C ILE A 605 -1.52 -5.32 27.41
N VAL A 606 -2.71 -5.92 27.32
CA VAL A 606 -2.95 -7.30 27.75
C VAL A 606 -3.02 -8.24 26.54
N LEU A 607 -2.49 -9.45 26.68
CA LEU A 607 -2.58 -10.48 25.64
C LEU A 607 -3.59 -11.56 25.99
N CYS A 608 -4.39 -11.99 25.02
CA CYS A 608 -5.13 -13.25 25.11
C CYS A 608 -4.31 -14.33 24.38
N PRO A 609 -3.65 -15.28 25.08
CA PRO A 609 -2.63 -16.16 24.51
C PRO A 609 -3.22 -17.35 23.72
N VAL A 610 -4.07 -17.07 22.72
CA VAL A 610 -4.80 -18.11 21.93
C VAL A 610 -3.83 -19.06 21.23
N ALA A 611 -2.71 -18.55 20.69
CA ALA A 611 -1.64 -19.36 20.11
C ALA A 611 -1.09 -20.43 21.08
N ASN A 612 -0.96 -20.13 22.38
CA ASN A 612 -0.53 -21.10 23.38
C ASN A 612 -1.53 -22.25 23.55
N ALA A 613 -2.83 -21.96 23.45
CA ALA A 613 -3.85 -23.00 23.51
C ALA A 613 -3.81 -23.91 22.27
N TYR A 614 -3.61 -23.33 21.07
CA TYR A 614 -3.38 -24.10 19.84
C TYR A 614 -2.10 -24.96 19.93
N GLN A 615 -1.00 -24.39 20.43
CA GLN A 615 0.25 -25.11 20.65
C GLN A 615 0.06 -26.27 21.63
N ALA A 616 -0.67 -26.05 22.72
CA ALA A 616 -0.93 -27.11 23.71
C ALA A 616 -1.73 -28.29 23.12
N VAL A 617 -2.69 -28.03 22.23
CA VAL A 617 -3.41 -29.10 21.51
C VAL A 617 -2.45 -29.86 20.58
N TYR A 618 -1.58 -29.15 19.87
CA TYR A 618 -0.56 -29.75 19.01
C TYR A 618 0.44 -30.62 19.79
N ASP A 619 0.93 -30.13 20.93
CA ASP A 619 1.88 -30.87 21.77
C ASP A 619 1.25 -32.11 22.41
N ASP A 620 0.00 -32.01 22.84
CA ASP A 620 -0.72 -33.09 23.50
C ASP A 620 -1.18 -34.19 22.52
N LYS A 621 -1.61 -33.81 21.30
CA LYS A 621 -2.30 -34.74 20.38
C LYS A 621 -1.69 -34.86 18.98
N GLY A 622 -0.71 -34.04 18.64
CA GLY A 622 -0.07 -33.99 17.33
C GLY A 622 -0.88 -33.29 16.24
N ALA A 623 -0.24 -33.12 15.06
CA ALA A 623 -0.76 -32.38 13.91
C ALA A 623 -2.17 -32.82 13.45
N VAL A 624 -2.43 -34.12 13.33
CA VAL A 624 -3.71 -34.66 12.82
C VAL A 624 -4.89 -34.27 13.72
N ALA A 625 -4.68 -34.23 15.04
CA ALA A 625 -5.74 -33.83 15.97
C ALA A 625 -5.88 -32.29 16.03
N ALA A 626 -4.75 -31.57 15.95
CA ALA A 626 -4.74 -30.11 15.90
C ALA A 626 -5.40 -29.55 14.63
N GLU A 627 -5.35 -30.27 13.50
CA GLU A 627 -6.08 -29.95 12.27
C GLU A 627 -7.58 -29.75 12.52
N GLY A 628 -8.17 -30.47 13.49
CA GLY A 628 -9.57 -30.29 13.89
C GLY A 628 -9.90 -28.94 14.54
N LEU A 629 -8.92 -28.08 14.81
CA LEU A 629 -9.13 -26.69 15.23
C LEU A 629 -9.38 -25.75 14.05
N PHE A 630 -9.13 -26.19 12.82
CA PHE A 630 -9.18 -25.36 11.62
C PHE A 630 -10.29 -25.79 10.66
N LEU A 631 -11.03 -24.82 10.11
CA LEU A 631 -11.98 -25.02 9.02
C LEU A 631 -11.27 -25.10 7.66
N ASP A 632 -10.17 -24.38 7.53
CA ASP A 632 -9.27 -24.35 6.38
C ASP A 632 -7.82 -24.23 6.88
N ASP A 633 -6.95 -23.54 6.16
CA ASP A 633 -5.56 -23.35 6.58
C ASP A 633 -5.40 -22.50 7.86
N ARG A 634 -6.37 -21.62 8.19
CA ARG A 634 -6.22 -20.63 9.30
C ARG A 634 -7.46 -20.38 10.14
N HIS A 635 -8.67 -20.48 9.58
CA HIS A 635 -9.89 -20.07 10.27
C HIS A 635 -10.33 -21.11 11.31
N PRO A 636 -10.83 -20.66 12.48
CA PRO A 636 -11.15 -21.56 13.59
C PRO A 636 -12.43 -22.37 13.33
N THR A 637 -12.46 -23.63 13.77
CA THR A 637 -13.74 -24.37 13.95
C THR A 637 -14.53 -23.81 15.13
N ALA A 638 -15.83 -24.14 15.22
CA ALA A 638 -16.68 -23.68 16.32
C ALA A 638 -16.10 -23.98 17.72
N LYS A 639 -15.44 -25.14 17.91
CA LYS A 639 -14.80 -25.47 19.19
C LYS A 639 -13.56 -24.62 19.48
N ALA A 640 -12.78 -24.26 18.46
CA ALA A 640 -11.63 -23.39 18.61
C ALA A 640 -12.07 -21.94 18.88
N THR A 641 -13.14 -21.47 18.23
CA THR A 641 -13.78 -20.18 18.56
C THR A 641 -14.31 -20.17 20.00
N TYR A 642 -14.93 -21.26 20.46
CA TYR A 642 -15.36 -21.37 21.86
C TYR A 642 -14.19 -21.35 22.85
N MET A 643 -13.07 -22.01 22.51
CA MET A 643 -11.85 -21.95 23.31
C MET A 643 -11.36 -20.50 23.46
N ALA A 644 -11.25 -19.76 22.35
CA ALA A 644 -10.86 -18.35 22.38
C ALA A 644 -11.86 -17.52 23.21
N ALA A 645 -13.17 -17.61 22.93
CA ALA A 645 -14.21 -16.89 23.68
C ALA A 645 -14.15 -17.13 25.20
N CYS A 646 -13.84 -18.36 25.63
CA CYS A 646 -13.63 -18.69 27.04
C CYS A 646 -12.38 -18.01 27.61
N MET A 647 -11.31 -17.87 26.81
CA MET A 647 -10.10 -17.16 27.20
C MET A 647 -10.34 -15.65 27.33
N GLU A 648 -11.01 -15.00 26.38
CA GLU A 648 -11.34 -13.57 26.53
C GLU A 648 -12.31 -13.34 27.69
N TYR A 649 -13.29 -14.23 27.89
CA TYR A 649 -14.15 -14.20 29.08
C TYR A 649 -13.33 -14.29 30.37
N GLY A 650 -12.43 -15.27 30.48
CA GLY A 650 -11.60 -15.46 31.66
C GLY A 650 -10.70 -14.25 31.92
N LEU A 651 -10.11 -13.68 30.87
CA LEU A 651 -9.26 -12.50 30.94
C LEU A 651 -10.02 -11.24 31.36
N ILE A 652 -11.20 -10.99 30.77
CA ILE A 652 -12.02 -9.80 31.05
C ILE A 652 -12.62 -9.88 32.46
N PHE A 653 -13.12 -11.04 32.88
CA PHE A 653 -13.81 -11.19 34.16
C PHE A 653 -12.93 -11.70 35.31
N GLY A 654 -11.65 -12.00 35.06
CA GLY A 654 -10.74 -12.55 36.06
C GLY A 654 -11.21 -13.91 36.58
N THR A 655 -11.85 -14.70 35.71
CA THR A 655 -12.45 -16.00 36.06
C THR A 655 -11.68 -17.13 35.37
N ASP A 656 -11.55 -18.26 36.05
CA ASP A 656 -10.95 -19.44 35.42
C ASP A 656 -11.89 -19.95 34.31
N PRO A 657 -11.42 -20.15 33.07
CA PRO A 657 -12.23 -20.73 32.01
C PRO A 657 -12.92 -22.04 32.41
N LEU A 658 -12.35 -22.84 33.33
CA LEU A 658 -12.99 -24.08 33.81
C LEU A 658 -14.31 -23.85 34.55
N ASP A 659 -14.54 -22.67 35.11
CA ASP A 659 -15.76 -22.33 35.85
C ASP A 659 -16.94 -21.99 34.91
N ILE A 660 -16.69 -21.80 33.61
CA ILE A 660 -17.75 -21.54 32.62
C ILE A 660 -18.62 -22.80 32.48
N SER A 661 -19.92 -22.63 32.73
CA SER A 661 -20.92 -23.69 32.75
C SER A 661 -21.68 -23.83 31.42
N THR A 662 -21.65 -22.80 30.58
CA THR A 662 -22.38 -22.77 29.30
C THR A 662 -21.49 -23.05 28.08
N HIS A 663 -22.07 -23.66 27.05
CA HIS A 663 -21.44 -23.82 25.74
C HIS A 663 -22.50 -23.82 24.61
N PRO A 664 -22.13 -23.46 23.38
CA PRO A 664 -23.00 -23.58 22.21
C PRO A 664 -23.50 -25.02 22.00
N THR A 665 -24.72 -25.18 21.49
CA THR A 665 -25.32 -26.49 21.19
C THR A 665 -24.60 -27.25 20.08
N SER A 666 -23.82 -26.55 19.26
CA SER A 666 -22.97 -27.12 18.19
C SER A 666 -21.73 -27.85 18.72
N ILE A 667 -21.41 -27.72 20.01
CA ILE A 667 -20.24 -28.31 20.65
C ILE A 667 -20.74 -29.28 21.74
N SER A 668 -20.18 -30.50 21.79
CA SER A 668 -20.55 -31.45 22.85
C SER A 668 -19.98 -31.01 24.21
N SER A 669 -20.61 -31.44 25.31
CA SER A 669 -20.12 -31.08 26.66
C SER A 669 -18.71 -31.59 26.95
N ALA A 670 -18.30 -32.69 26.32
CA ALA A 670 -16.94 -33.23 26.43
C ALA A 670 -15.92 -32.34 25.70
N GLU A 671 -16.21 -31.94 24.46
CA GLU A 671 -15.37 -31.00 23.70
C GLU A 671 -15.30 -29.64 24.38
N ALA A 672 -16.42 -29.16 24.92
CA ALA A 672 -16.46 -27.89 25.63
C ALA A 672 -15.57 -27.92 26.88
N LEU A 673 -15.62 -28.99 27.69
CA LEU A 673 -14.74 -29.17 28.84
C LEU A 673 -13.26 -29.23 28.43
N GLU A 674 -12.96 -29.94 27.35
CA GLU A 674 -11.60 -30.03 26.82
C GLU A 674 -11.06 -28.65 26.39
N MET A 675 -11.83 -27.89 25.60
CA MET A 675 -11.44 -26.55 25.17
C MET A 675 -11.26 -25.59 26.36
N ARG A 676 -12.14 -25.64 27.37
CA ARG A 676 -11.97 -24.86 28.62
C ARG A 676 -10.71 -25.26 29.39
N THR A 677 -10.29 -26.52 29.32
CA THR A 677 -9.05 -26.98 29.96
C THR A 677 -7.82 -26.38 29.28
N TYR A 678 -7.74 -26.41 27.94
CA TYR A 678 -6.65 -25.74 27.23
C TYR A 678 -6.67 -24.23 27.43
N ALA A 679 -7.86 -23.59 27.40
CA ALA A 679 -8.03 -22.17 27.69
C ALA A 679 -7.49 -21.80 29.10
N SER A 680 -7.88 -22.55 30.12
CA SER A 680 -7.44 -22.34 31.52
C SER A 680 -5.93 -22.50 31.66
N ASN A 681 -5.37 -23.55 31.07
CA ASN A 681 -3.93 -23.81 31.12
C ASN A 681 -3.14 -22.73 30.37
N ALA A 682 -3.61 -22.30 29.21
CA ALA A 682 -2.97 -21.23 28.44
C ALA A 682 -2.96 -19.91 29.21
N LEU A 683 -4.08 -19.51 29.82
CA LEU A 683 -4.13 -18.28 30.63
C LEU A 683 -3.23 -18.35 31.87
N LYS A 684 -3.25 -19.45 32.61
CA LYS A 684 -2.43 -19.62 33.83
C LYS A 684 -0.93 -19.74 33.54
N GLY A 685 -0.58 -20.34 32.40
CA GLY A 685 0.80 -20.52 31.97
C GLY A 685 1.42 -19.26 31.35
N PHE A 686 0.62 -18.22 31.08
CA PHE A 686 1.07 -17.00 30.42
C PHE A 686 1.28 -15.87 31.42
N ILE A 687 2.48 -15.27 31.41
CA ILE A 687 2.80 -14.12 32.26
C ILE A 687 2.40 -12.85 31.52
N GLN A 688 1.36 -12.17 32.01
CA GLN A 688 0.90 -10.91 31.44
C GLN A 688 1.89 -9.78 31.75
N THR A 689 2.17 -8.90 30.77
CA THR A 689 2.80 -7.61 31.07
C THR A 689 1.95 -6.80 32.04
N VAL A 690 0.64 -6.77 31.81
CA VAL A 690 -0.33 -6.03 32.64
C VAL A 690 -1.42 -6.99 33.11
N ASP A 691 -1.51 -7.19 34.42
CA ASP A 691 -2.60 -7.93 35.05
C ASP A 691 -3.48 -6.96 35.84
N HIS A 692 -4.58 -6.55 35.22
CA HIS A 692 -5.53 -5.63 35.83
C HIS A 692 -6.16 -6.19 37.11
N HIS A 693 -6.56 -7.47 37.13
CA HIS A 693 -7.26 -8.08 38.26
C HIS A 693 -6.37 -8.23 39.48
N SER A 694 -5.11 -8.61 39.27
CA SER A 694 -4.13 -8.72 40.35
C SER A 694 -3.48 -7.38 40.72
N GLY A 695 -3.70 -6.32 39.91
CA GLY A 695 -3.07 -5.02 40.06
C GLY A 695 -1.54 -5.08 39.90
N MET A 696 -1.05 -5.93 38.99
CA MET A 696 0.37 -6.21 38.80
C MET A 696 0.86 -5.77 37.42
N ILE A 697 2.10 -5.31 37.36
CA ILE A 697 2.83 -5.02 36.10
C ILE A 697 4.14 -5.80 36.14
N ASN A 698 4.43 -6.56 35.09
CA ASN A 698 5.73 -7.20 34.89
C ASN A 698 6.57 -6.28 33.99
N PHE A 699 7.48 -5.51 34.58
CA PHE A 699 8.36 -4.60 33.85
C PHE A 699 9.49 -5.36 33.16
N ASP A 700 9.76 -5.00 31.91
CA ASP A 700 10.93 -5.43 31.15
C ASP A 700 11.94 -4.29 31.15
N ALA A 701 13.05 -4.44 31.89
CA ALA A 701 14.13 -3.47 31.92
C ALA A 701 15.40 -4.03 31.29
N ARG A 702 15.99 -3.29 30.37
CA ARG A 702 17.15 -3.74 29.58
C ARG A 702 18.20 -2.65 29.50
N MET A 703 19.45 -3.04 29.69
CA MET A 703 20.59 -2.19 29.40
C MET A 703 21.10 -2.50 28.00
N SER A 704 21.44 -1.46 27.25
CA SER A 704 22.08 -1.62 25.95
C SER A 704 23.37 -0.83 25.89
N ASP A 705 24.36 -1.35 25.16
CA ASP A 705 25.62 -0.67 24.91
C ASP A 705 25.48 0.43 23.84
N GLU A 706 26.57 1.13 23.53
CA GLU A 706 26.59 2.19 22.50
C GLU A 706 26.29 1.70 21.07
N PHE A 707 26.24 0.38 20.85
CA PHE A 707 25.91 -0.25 19.59
C PHE A 707 24.49 -0.86 19.58
N GLY A 708 23.72 -0.67 20.66
CA GLY A 708 22.36 -1.20 20.79
C GLY A 708 22.29 -2.68 21.15
N MET A 709 23.40 -3.29 21.57
CA MET A 709 23.41 -4.68 22.05
C MET A 709 22.95 -4.74 23.51
N ASP A 710 22.10 -5.71 23.83
CA ASP A 710 21.72 -6.00 25.22
C ASP A 710 22.97 -6.36 26.05
N VAL A 711 23.12 -5.72 27.20
CA VAL A 711 24.22 -5.94 28.15
C VAL A 711 23.68 -6.55 29.42
N GLU A 712 24.20 -7.72 29.81
CA GLU A 712 23.89 -8.32 31.09
C GLU A 712 24.44 -7.50 32.25
N GLY A 713 23.63 -7.31 33.29
CA GLY A 713 24.05 -6.74 34.55
C GLY A 713 22.89 -6.56 35.52
N ASP A 714 23.22 -6.26 36.77
CA ASP A 714 22.22 -6.10 37.83
C ASP A 714 21.40 -4.80 37.63
N ILE A 715 20.08 -4.96 37.53
CA ILE A 715 19.12 -3.85 37.53
C ILE A 715 18.38 -3.87 38.87
N THR A 716 18.32 -2.73 39.53
CA THR A 716 17.58 -2.54 40.77
C THR A 716 16.35 -1.69 40.55
N PHE A 717 15.22 -2.11 41.11
CA PHE A 717 13.94 -1.44 40.96
C PHE A 717 13.51 -0.74 42.25
N HIS A 718 12.86 0.40 42.09
CA HIS A 718 12.19 1.13 43.16
C HIS A 718 10.82 1.62 42.70
N ALA A 719 9.82 1.56 43.56
CA ALA A 719 8.50 2.12 43.33
C ALA A 719 8.12 3.05 44.49
N ASP A 720 7.47 4.17 44.18
CA ASP A 720 7.03 5.14 45.17
C ASP A 720 5.62 4.83 45.74
N ASN A 721 5.10 5.75 46.56
CA ASN A 721 3.72 5.76 47.07
C ASN A 721 3.24 4.45 47.72
N GLY A 722 4.16 3.68 48.31
CA GLY A 722 3.86 2.47 49.05
C GLY A 722 3.63 1.23 48.17
N ALA A 723 3.81 1.32 46.85
CA ALA A 723 3.79 0.15 45.99
C ALA A 723 5.01 -0.76 46.23
N THR A 724 4.83 -2.05 45.94
CA THR A 724 5.92 -3.03 46.03
C THR A 724 6.41 -3.37 44.64
N ILE A 725 7.73 -3.51 44.47
CA ILE A 725 8.33 -4.05 43.26
C ILE A 725 9.38 -5.09 43.62
N SER A 726 9.32 -6.27 42.98
CA SER A 726 10.29 -7.34 43.21
C SER A 726 11.63 -7.06 42.51
N PRO A 727 12.72 -7.75 42.86
CA PRO A 727 13.98 -7.69 42.13
C PRO A 727 13.85 -8.04 40.65
N GLU A 728 12.88 -8.88 40.29
CA GLU A 728 12.57 -9.29 38.92
C GLU A 728 11.69 -8.26 38.18
N GLY A 729 11.40 -7.10 38.78
CA GLY A 729 10.63 -6.04 38.14
C GLY A 729 9.10 -6.22 38.24
N VAL A 730 8.60 -7.09 39.11
CA VAL A 730 7.16 -7.30 39.29
C VAL A 730 6.58 -6.25 40.25
N PHE A 731 5.90 -5.26 39.69
CA PHE A 731 5.20 -4.21 40.43
C PHE A 731 3.84 -4.68 40.91
N LYS A 732 3.42 -4.21 42.09
CA LYS A 732 2.06 -4.38 42.63
C LYS A 732 1.60 -3.11 43.35
N ALA A 733 0.41 -2.63 42.99
CA ALA A 733 -0.24 -1.51 43.67
C ALA A 733 -0.70 -1.91 45.10
N PRO A 734 -0.53 -1.03 46.11
CA PRO A 734 -0.85 -1.33 47.50
C PRO A 734 -2.37 -1.37 47.75
N ASP A 735 -3.13 -0.49 47.10
CA ASP A 735 -4.59 -0.47 47.07
C ASP A 735 -5.08 -0.17 45.64
N CYS A 736 -6.24 -0.71 45.25
CA CYS A 736 -6.83 -0.50 43.91
C CYS A 736 -7.47 0.89 43.75
N ASN A 737 -7.04 1.86 44.55
CA ASN A 737 -7.53 3.24 44.51
C ASN A 737 -6.84 4.01 43.38
N GLU A 738 -7.51 5.03 42.85
CA GLU A 738 -6.95 5.84 41.79
C GLU A 738 -5.72 6.60 42.28
N ALA A 739 -4.57 6.32 41.65
CA ALA A 739 -3.28 6.85 42.04
C ALA A 739 -2.30 6.85 40.86
N VAL A 740 -1.16 7.51 41.03
CA VAL A 740 -0.05 7.50 40.08
C VAL A 740 1.20 7.05 40.83
N TYR A 741 1.90 6.07 40.28
CA TYR A 741 3.12 5.50 40.84
C TYR A 741 4.27 5.69 39.86
N ASN A 742 5.42 6.15 40.35
CA ASN A 742 6.66 6.18 39.59
C ASN A 742 7.49 4.96 39.93
N VAL A 743 7.92 4.25 38.89
CA VAL A 743 8.84 3.12 38.98
C VAL A 743 10.17 3.52 38.39
N THR A 744 11.26 3.27 39.11
CA THR A 744 12.61 3.61 38.69
C THR A 744 13.46 2.35 38.62
N ALA A 745 14.08 2.10 37.48
CA ALA A 745 15.11 1.09 37.28
C ALA A 745 16.49 1.77 37.28
N ASN A 746 17.45 1.18 37.98
CA ASN A 746 18.84 1.63 38.02
C ASN A 746 19.78 0.48 37.66
N GLY A 747 20.65 0.68 36.68
CA GLY A 747 21.59 -0.33 36.19
C GLY A 747 22.65 0.31 35.29
N GLY A 748 23.89 -0.21 35.33
CA GLY A 748 24.96 0.24 34.42
C GLY A 748 25.37 1.72 34.54
N GLY A 749 24.97 2.40 35.62
CA GLY A 749 25.17 3.85 35.80
C GLY A 749 24.05 4.73 35.22
N PHE A 750 22.98 4.13 34.71
CA PHE A 750 21.83 4.82 34.13
C PHE A 750 20.57 4.63 35.00
N GLU A 751 19.64 5.57 34.86
CA GLU A 751 18.32 5.57 35.50
C GLU A 751 17.25 5.62 34.42
N ALA A 752 16.26 4.74 34.50
CA ALA A 752 15.08 4.73 33.64
C ALA A 752 13.81 4.80 34.49
N LYS A 753 12.77 5.46 33.99
CA LYS A 753 11.52 5.71 34.73
C LYS A 753 10.32 5.22 33.95
N ALA A 754 9.37 4.65 34.67
CA ALA A 754 8.05 4.30 34.19
C ALA A 754 6.97 4.88 35.10
N VAL A 755 5.76 5.07 34.55
CA VAL A 755 4.59 5.56 35.27
C VAL A 755 3.47 4.53 35.22
N VAL A 756 2.93 4.16 36.39
CA VAL A 756 1.73 3.31 36.51
C VAL A 756 0.58 4.15 37.01
N MET A 757 -0.52 4.17 36.27
CA MET A 757 -1.75 4.87 36.65
C MET A 757 -2.84 3.87 37.01
N VAL A 758 -3.21 3.81 38.29
CA VAL A 758 -4.42 3.08 38.69
C VAL A 758 -5.62 4.00 38.44
N ARG A 759 -6.60 3.52 37.67
CA ARG A 759 -7.78 4.27 37.23
C ARG A 759 -9.03 3.42 37.30
N LYS A 760 -10.20 4.07 37.31
CA LYS A 760 -11.49 3.40 37.10
C LYS A 760 -11.93 3.50 35.65
N ALA A 761 -12.73 2.54 35.19
CA ALA A 761 -13.39 2.64 33.90
C ALA A 761 -14.39 3.80 33.90
N VAL A 762 -14.36 4.63 32.86
CA VAL A 762 -15.42 5.61 32.61
C VAL A 762 -16.63 4.84 32.09
N GLU A 763 -17.80 4.99 32.74
CA GLU A 763 -19.02 4.26 32.35
C GLU A 763 -20.04 5.13 31.58
N LYS A 764 -19.86 6.46 31.63
CA LYS A 764 -20.77 7.43 31.02
C LYS A 764 -19.99 8.44 30.20
N MET A 765 -20.51 8.75 29.02
CA MET A 765 -19.98 9.80 28.15
C MET A 765 -20.77 11.08 28.40
N ASP A 766 -20.07 12.18 28.63
CA ASP A 766 -20.67 13.51 28.63
C ASP A 766 -20.99 13.86 27.18
N ILE A 767 -22.28 13.86 26.83
CA ILE A 767 -22.73 14.24 25.49
C ILE A 767 -22.61 15.76 25.39
N ILE A 768 -21.77 16.21 24.47
CA ILE A 768 -21.60 17.62 24.19
C ILE A 768 -22.58 17.99 23.08
N PRO A 769 -23.50 18.95 23.32
CA PRO A 769 -24.42 19.37 22.28
C PRO A 769 -23.64 19.93 21.09
N SER A 770 -23.99 19.49 19.89
CA SER A 770 -23.46 19.99 18.62
C SER A 770 -24.58 20.53 17.73
N VAL A 771 -24.22 21.35 16.74
CA VAL A 771 -25.12 21.73 15.66
C VAL A 771 -25.07 20.65 14.58
N ASP A 772 -26.24 20.10 14.24
CA ASP A 772 -26.35 19.02 13.27
C ASP A 772 -26.43 19.58 11.83
N MET A 773 -25.45 19.23 11.00
CA MET A 773 -25.45 19.49 9.57
C MET A 773 -25.64 18.18 8.80
N SER A 774 -26.30 18.25 7.63
CA SER A 774 -26.51 17.08 6.76
C SER A 774 -26.93 17.51 5.35
N ALA A 775 -27.14 16.55 4.44
CA ALA A 775 -27.71 16.84 3.12
C ALA A 775 -29.11 17.50 3.17
N GLY A 776 -29.89 17.24 4.23
CA GLY A 776 -31.19 17.89 4.44
C GLY A 776 -31.11 19.21 5.21
N ASN A 777 -29.94 19.53 5.77
CA ASN A 777 -29.69 20.75 6.54
C ASN A 777 -28.25 21.20 6.29
N THR A 778 -28.00 21.77 5.12
CA THR A 778 -26.66 22.21 4.69
C THR A 778 -26.25 23.58 5.24
N HIS A 779 -27.19 24.27 5.88
CA HIS A 779 -27.07 25.67 6.23
C HIS A 779 -27.40 25.89 7.72
N TYR A 780 -26.59 26.68 8.42
CA TYR A 780 -26.80 27.08 9.81
C TYR A 780 -26.54 28.57 10.01
N ILE A 781 -27.46 29.25 10.69
CA ILE A 781 -27.34 30.67 11.06
C ILE A 781 -27.39 30.81 12.58
N GLN A 782 -26.55 31.69 13.12
CA GLN A 782 -26.60 32.13 14.51
C GLN A 782 -26.29 33.62 14.65
N ASN A 783 -27.24 34.38 15.19
CA ASN A 783 -27.11 35.81 15.47
C ASN A 783 -27.22 36.15 16.98
N PHE A 784 -27.26 35.13 17.84
CA PHE A 784 -27.37 35.20 19.30
C PHE A 784 -28.51 36.04 19.90
N ASP A 785 -29.43 36.62 19.11
CA ASP A 785 -30.54 37.45 19.59
C ASP A 785 -31.38 36.79 20.70
N GLU A 786 -31.51 35.46 20.62
CA GLU A 786 -32.35 34.68 21.53
C GLU A 786 -31.72 34.45 22.92
N ILE A 787 -30.43 34.76 23.13
CA ILE A 787 -29.77 34.52 24.43
C ILE A 787 -30.23 35.51 25.52
N GLY A 788 -30.83 36.64 25.12
CA GLY A 788 -31.29 37.70 26.01
C GLY A 788 -30.17 38.57 26.59
N ASP A 789 -30.54 39.49 27.50
CA ASP A 789 -29.64 40.51 28.07
C ASP A 789 -29.10 40.16 29.47
N ALA A 790 -29.32 38.93 29.92
CA ALA A 790 -28.85 38.48 31.23
C ALA A 790 -27.32 38.35 31.24
N ALA A 791 -26.66 38.77 32.33
CA ALA A 791 -25.22 38.63 32.47
C ALA A 791 -24.73 37.17 32.37
N ALA A 792 -25.54 36.22 32.84
CA ALA A 792 -25.27 34.78 32.73
C ALA A 792 -26.12 34.13 31.61
N ALA A 793 -26.26 34.80 30.46
CA ALA A 793 -27.00 34.28 29.31
C ALA A 793 -26.38 32.97 28.82
N ARG A 794 -27.23 31.97 28.60
CA ARG A 794 -26.83 30.66 28.07
C ARG A 794 -26.70 30.74 26.55
N LEU A 795 -25.59 30.24 26.02
CA LEU A 795 -25.33 30.20 24.59
C LEU A 795 -26.21 29.14 23.89
N PRO A 796 -26.43 29.29 22.58
CA PRO A 796 -27.18 28.32 21.78
C PRO A 796 -26.51 26.94 21.75
N LYS A 797 -27.25 25.90 21.33
CA LYS A 797 -26.74 24.53 21.17
C LYS A 797 -25.45 24.54 20.34
N GLY A 798 -24.41 23.84 20.78
CA GLY A 798 -23.12 23.77 20.07
C GLY A 798 -22.13 24.87 20.42
N TRP A 799 -22.57 25.97 21.04
CA TRP A 799 -21.73 27.13 21.32
C TRP A 799 -21.13 27.11 22.71
N ARG A 800 -19.86 27.52 22.80
CA ARG A 800 -19.13 27.71 24.05
C ARG A 800 -18.32 29.00 24.02
N VAL A 801 -18.02 29.54 25.19
CA VAL A 801 -17.13 30.70 25.35
C VAL A 801 -16.13 30.45 26.47
N GLN A 802 -14.91 30.96 26.33
CA GLN A 802 -13.87 30.75 27.34
C GLN A 802 -12.94 31.94 27.47
N GLY A 803 -12.67 32.31 28.72
CA GLY A 803 -11.57 33.20 29.06
C GLY A 803 -10.32 32.38 29.33
N GLN A 804 -9.23 32.69 28.66
CA GLN A 804 -7.98 31.96 28.77
C GLN A 804 -6.88 32.85 29.36
N GLN A 805 -6.01 32.26 30.17
CA GLN A 805 -4.73 32.86 30.53
C GLN A 805 -3.70 32.66 29.40
N ASP A 806 -2.48 33.12 29.60
CA ASP A 806 -1.41 32.96 28.62
C ASP A 806 -0.96 31.50 28.55
N GLY A 807 -0.61 31.00 27.36
CA GLY A 807 -0.26 29.59 27.13
C GLY A 807 -0.83 29.00 25.84
N GLU A 808 -0.82 27.66 25.77
CA GLU A 808 -1.31 26.84 24.65
C GLU A 808 -2.79 27.10 24.33
N LEU A 809 -3.23 26.74 23.12
CA LEU A 809 -4.62 26.86 22.71
C LEU A 809 -5.54 26.02 23.62
N PRO A 810 -6.78 26.48 23.87
CA PRO A 810 -7.66 25.81 24.82
C PRO A 810 -8.25 24.54 24.21
N SER A 811 -8.71 23.61 25.05
CA SER A 811 -9.63 22.56 24.61
C SER A 811 -11.07 23.08 24.61
N PHE A 812 -11.83 22.75 23.56
CA PHE A 812 -13.27 23.00 23.46
C PHE A 812 -14.04 22.55 24.71
N TYR A 813 -13.62 21.41 25.27
CA TYR A 813 -14.25 20.78 26.43
C TYR A 813 -14.16 21.62 27.71
N LYS A 814 -13.23 22.59 27.78
CA LYS A 814 -13.10 23.55 28.89
C LYS A 814 -13.93 24.83 28.73
N GLY A 815 -14.52 25.06 27.56
CA GLY A 815 -15.41 26.18 27.33
C GLY A 815 -16.70 26.05 28.15
N VAL A 816 -17.28 27.19 28.53
CA VAL A 816 -18.55 27.25 29.28
C VAL A 816 -19.72 27.63 28.37
N GLU A 817 -20.93 27.25 28.78
CA GLU A 817 -22.17 27.56 28.04
C GLU A 817 -22.78 28.92 28.41
N ASN A 818 -22.17 29.68 29.33
CA ASN A 818 -22.74 30.93 29.81
C ASN A 818 -21.73 32.08 29.74
N THR A 819 -22.22 33.25 29.37
CA THR A 819 -21.48 34.51 29.52
C THR A 819 -21.39 34.90 31.00
N THR A 820 -20.55 35.91 31.33
CA THR A 820 -20.38 36.41 32.71
C THR A 820 -20.96 37.81 32.90
N TYR A 821 -21.00 38.60 31.83
CA TYR A 821 -21.43 39.99 31.84
C TYR A 821 -22.31 40.31 30.62
N ALA A 822 -23.13 41.35 30.74
CA ALA A 822 -23.97 41.88 29.68
C ALA A 822 -23.86 43.41 29.60
N GLY A 823 -23.92 43.99 28.40
CA GLY A 823 -23.93 45.45 28.20
C GLY A 823 -23.38 45.86 26.83
N GLY A 824 -23.15 47.15 26.58
CA GLY A 824 -22.56 47.57 25.30
C GLY A 824 -22.49 49.07 25.13
N VAL A 825 -23.61 49.76 25.34
CA VAL A 825 -23.67 51.23 25.22
C VAL A 825 -22.81 51.89 26.31
N SER A 826 -21.91 52.78 25.88
CA SER A 826 -21.09 53.64 26.72
C SER A 826 -20.31 52.87 27.80
N LEU A 827 -19.75 51.70 27.45
CA LEU A 827 -18.92 50.93 28.37
C LEU A 827 -17.77 51.77 28.95
N PRO A 828 -17.56 51.77 30.28
CA PRO A 828 -16.52 52.57 30.90
C PRO A 828 -15.12 52.02 30.56
N SER A 829 -14.10 52.87 30.62
CA SER A 829 -12.70 52.47 30.34
C SER A 829 -12.16 51.39 31.31
N ASN A 830 -12.79 51.22 32.47
CA ASN A 830 -12.51 50.19 33.47
C ASN A 830 -13.56 49.05 33.47
N ALA A 831 -14.26 48.82 32.34
CA ALA A 831 -15.16 47.68 32.19
C ALA A 831 -14.47 46.36 32.56
N LYS A 832 -15.23 45.43 33.13
CA LYS A 832 -14.69 44.16 33.64
C LYS A 832 -14.12 43.33 32.49
N ASN A 833 -12.96 42.72 32.72
CA ASN A 833 -12.44 41.68 31.84
C ASN A 833 -13.24 40.39 32.00
N GLY A 834 -13.29 39.56 30.95
CA GLY A 834 -14.03 38.29 30.96
C GLY A 834 -14.94 38.13 29.75
N LEU A 835 -15.99 37.32 29.92
CA LEU A 835 -16.88 36.85 28.86
C LEU A 835 -18.18 37.64 28.86
N TRP A 836 -18.52 38.20 27.72
CA TRP A 836 -19.61 39.16 27.58
C TRP A 836 -20.60 38.72 26.51
N ASN A 837 -21.90 38.92 26.78
CA ASN A 837 -22.86 39.16 25.70
C ASN A 837 -23.02 40.67 25.54
N PHE A 838 -22.78 41.17 24.34
CA PHE A 838 -22.87 42.58 24.04
C PHE A 838 -24.18 42.92 23.33
N GLY A 839 -24.66 44.15 23.51
CA GLY A 839 -25.83 44.67 22.81
C GLY A 839 -26.35 45.97 23.41
N ALA A 840 -27.18 46.69 22.67
CA ALA A 840 -27.83 47.88 23.20
C ALA A 840 -28.89 47.51 24.28
N SER A 841 -29.11 48.38 25.26
CA SER A 841 -30.01 48.13 26.40
C SER A 841 -31.49 47.94 26.02
N THR A 842 -31.86 48.25 24.78
CA THR A 842 -33.23 48.08 24.24
C THR A 842 -33.27 47.24 22.97
N SER A 843 -32.14 46.69 22.52
CA SER A 843 -32.08 45.83 21.33
C SER A 843 -32.23 44.36 21.72
N THR A 844 -32.84 43.56 20.86
CA THR A 844 -32.75 42.10 20.93
C THR A 844 -31.45 41.58 20.34
N ASP A 845 -30.78 42.38 19.52
CA ASP A 845 -29.49 42.10 18.87
C ASP A 845 -28.39 41.84 19.90
N ARG A 846 -27.69 40.70 19.78
CA ARG A 846 -26.65 40.28 20.73
C ARG A 846 -25.43 39.72 20.02
N ALA A 847 -24.24 40.12 20.47
CA ALA A 847 -22.97 39.53 20.04
C ALA A 847 -22.22 38.87 21.21
N VAL A 848 -21.45 37.81 20.97
CA VAL A 848 -20.73 37.09 22.03
C VAL A 848 -19.22 37.32 21.92
N GLY A 849 -18.57 37.70 23.03
CA GLY A 849 -17.13 37.95 23.02
C GLY A 849 -16.58 38.31 24.38
N GLY A 850 -15.66 39.29 24.44
CA GLY A 850 -15.13 39.70 25.73
C GLY A 850 -14.09 40.82 25.71
N ILE A 851 -13.50 41.01 26.90
CA ILE A 851 -12.50 42.05 27.18
C ILE A 851 -11.33 41.39 27.91
N THR A 852 -10.10 41.60 27.43
CA THR A 852 -8.89 41.07 28.06
C THR A 852 -8.28 42.05 29.09
N THR A 853 -7.34 41.58 29.92
CA THR A 853 -6.64 42.42 30.90
C THR A 853 -5.21 41.96 31.18
N GLY A 854 -4.34 42.92 31.48
CA GLY A 854 -2.99 42.67 32.00
C GLY A 854 -2.94 42.33 33.50
N VAL A 855 -4.08 42.35 34.21
CA VAL A 855 -4.13 41.98 35.64
C VAL A 855 -3.81 40.49 35.82
N ALA A 856 -2.97 40.17 36.80
CA ALA A 856 -2.59 38.78 37.11
C ALA A 856 -3.85 37.91 37.39
N GLY A 857 -3.91 36.75 36.75
CA GLY A 857 -5.04 35.82 36.85
C GLY A 857 -6.28 36.21 36.05
N GLY A 858 -6.28 37.36 35.36
CA GLY A 858 -7.39 37.81 34.51
C GLY A 858 -7.40 37.16 33.13
N THR A 859 -8.46 37.41 32.37
CA THR A 859 -8.62 36.91 30.99
C THR A 859 -7.63 37.59 30.05
N ARG A 860 -6.74 36.82 29.42
CA ARG A 860 -5.72 37.31 28.48
C ARG A 860 -6.10 37.07 27.02
N LYS A 861 -6.88 36.03 26.75
CA LYS A 861 -7.49 35.72 25.45
C LYS A 861 -8.95 35.34 25.65
N VAL A 862 -9.81 35.64 24.70
CA VAL A 862 -11.22 35.23 24.69
C VAL A 862 -11.45 34.32 23.51
N ASN A 863 -12.07 33.16 23.73
CA ASN A 863 -12.35 32.17 22.70
C ASN A 863 -13.86 31.97 22.60
N VAL A 864 -14.45 32.25 21.45
CA VAL A 864 -15.84 31.88 21.11
C VAL A 864 -15.76 30.63 20.25
N MET A 865 -16.51 29.59 20.57
CA MET A 865 -16.32 28.26 19.99
C MET A 865 -17.64 27.64 19.56
N LEU A 866 -17.60 26.83 18.51
CA LEU A 866 -18.74 26.09 17.96
C LEU A 866 -18.35 24.64 17.65
N LEU A 867 -19.24 23.70 17.96
CA LEU A 867 -19.15 22.30 17.52
C LEU A 867 -20.26 21.99 16.51
N LEU A 868 -19.86 21.55 15.32
CA LEU A 868 -20.70 21.03 14.25
C LEU A 868 -20.53 19.51 14.14
N THR A 869 -21.59 18.78 13.80
CA THR A 869 -21.54 17.35 13.50
C THR A 869 -22.25 17.06 12.17
N ASN A 870 -21.65 16.24 11.32
CA ASN A 870 -22.38 15.68 10.18
C ASN A 870 -23.22 14.49 10.64
N SER A 871 -24.51 14.71 10.86
CA SER A 871 -25.43 13.61 11.22
C SER A 871 -25.98 12.87 10.00
N GLY A 872 -25.65 13.33 8.79
CA GLY A 872 -26.08 12.72 7.53
C GLY A 872 -25.12 11.64 7.02
N LYS A 873 -25.43 11.14 5.81
CA LYS A 873 -24.61 10.16 5.07
C LYS A 873 -23.78 10.76 3.94
N LYS A 874 -23.99 12.04 3.62
CA LYS A 874 -23.25 12.75 2.56
C LYS A 874 -22.27 13.72 3.17
N LYS A 875 -21.05 13.73 2.63
CA LYS A 875 -20.03 14.71 2.96
C LYS A 875 -20.51 16.11 2.63
N LEU A 876 -20.10 17.10 3.41
CA LEU A 876 -20.23 18.51 3.09
C LEU A 876 -18.84 19.06 2.77
N THR A 877 -18.69 19.63 1.58
CA THR A 877 -17.47 20.26 1.07
C THR A 877 -17.65 21.78 0.98
N ASP A 878 -16.59 22.50 0.63
CA ASP A 878 -16.63 23.94 0.33
C ASP A 878 -17.41 24.73 1.40
N ILE A 879 -17.08 24.48 2.66
CA ILE A 879 -17.80 25.06 3.80
C ILE A 879 -17.53 26.56 3.79
N SER A 880 -18.53 27.31 3.33
CA SER A 880 -18.53 28.76 3.40
C SER A 880 -18.88 29.21 4.81
N LEU A 881 -18.19 30.25 5.25
CA LEU A 881 -18.37 30.85 6.56
C LEU A 881 -18.46 32.36 6.37
N SER A 882 -19.52 32.97 6.92
CA SER A 882 -19.61 34.41 7.12
C SER A 882 -19.89 34.71 8.59
N TYR A 883 -19.37 35.84 9.07
CA TYR A 883 -19.64 36.35 10.42
C TYR A 883 -19.24 37.82 10.54
N ASP A 884 -19.81 38.51 11.51
CA ASP A 884 -19.45 39.86 11.87
C ASP A 884 -18.52 39.88 13.09
N ILE A 885 -17.54 40.78 13.05
CA ILE A 885 -16.77 41.18 14.23
C ILE A 885 -17.24 42.56 14.66
N GLU A 886 -17.81 42.64 15.85
CA GLU A 886 -18.38 43.86 16.39
C GLU A 886 -17.55 44.46 17.52
N LYS A 887 -17.36 45.78 17.50
CA LYS A 887 -16.59 46.53 18.49
C LYS A 887 -17.48 47.42 19.34
N TYR A 888 -17.54 47.11 20.64
CA TYR A 888 -18.37 47.81 21.63
C TYR A 888 -17.59 48.82 22.47
N ARG A 889 -16.26 48.70 22.51
CA ARG A 889 -15.36 49.62 23.21
C ARG A 889 -14.05 49.77 22.48
N LYS A 890 -13.53 51.00 22.40
CA LYS A 890 -12.22 51.32 21.84
C LYS A 890 -11.08 50.70 22.66
N GLY A 891 -9.95 50.42 22.02
CA GLY A 891 -8.78 49.82 22.65
C GLY A 891 -7.51 50.55 22.27
N SER A 892 -6.78 51.08 23.25
CA SER A 892 -5.56 51.88 23.02
C SER A 892 -4.27 51.08 23.24
N ASN A 893 -4.32 49.77 23.05
CA ASN A 893 -3.13 48.93 23.17
C ASN A 893 -2.24 49.12 21.93
N PRO A 894 -0.97 49.54 22.07
CA PRO A 894 -0.10 49.85 20.92
C PRO A 894 0.14 48.67 19.96
N ALA A 895 -0.03 47.43 20.42
CA ALA A 895 0.15 46.25 19.60
C ALA A 895 -1.09 45.94 18.72
N GLY A 896 -2.24 46.56 18.97
CA GLY A 896 -3.50 46.17 18.34
C GLY A 896 -4.02 44.81 18.84
N PHE A 897 -5.12 44.35 18.24
CA PHE A 897 -5.80 43.09 18.60
C PHE A 897 -6.16 42.30 17.36
N ASP A 898 -5.93 40.99 17.42
CA ASP A 898 -6.31 40.05 16.37
C ASP A 898 -7.55 39.26 16.77
N VAL A 899 -8.41 39.02 15.77
CA VAL A 899 -9.44 37.97 15.79
C VAL A 899 -9.01 36.91 14.80
N THR A 900 -8.58 35.77 15.32
CA THR A 900 -8.04 34.66 14.55
C THR A 900 -8.99 33.47 14.62
N LEU A 901 -9.38 32.95 13.46
CA LEU A 901 -10.20 31.75 13.32
C LEU A 901 -9.33 30.50 13.28
N PHE A 902 -9.66 29.55 14.14
CA PHE A 902 -9.12 28.20 14.16
C PHE A 902 -10.21 27.18 13.89
N TYR A 903 -9.82 26.05 13.31
CA TYR A 903 -10.66 24.87 13.20
C TYR A 903 -9.96 23.63 13.73
N SER A 904 -10.73 22.59 14.05
CA SER A 904 -10.24 21.35 14.61
C SER A 904 -11.22 20.21 14.30
N ASN A 905 -10.71 18.99 14.15
CA ASN A 905 -11.54 17.79 13.99
C ASN A 905 -11.81 17.08 15.32
N ASP A 906 -11.37 17.68 16.43
CA ASP A 906 -11.18 16.96 17.69
C ASP A 906 -11.31 17.80 18.98
N GLY A 907 -11.53 19.10 18.85
CA GLY A 907 -11.71 20.04 19.95
C GLY A 907 -10.47 20.30 20.80
N VAL A 908 -9.26 19.84 20.41
CA VAL A 908 -8.02 19.98 21.19
C VAL A 908 -6.85 20.45 20.32
N ASN A 909 -6.64 19.80 19.17
CA ASN A 909 -5.62 20.14 18.21
C ASN A 909 -6.21 21.09 17.17
N TRP A 910 -5.85 22.37 17.31
CA TRP A 910 -6.35 23.46 16.48
C TRP A 910 -5.39 23.80 15.36
N VAL A 911 -5.96 24.05 14.19
CA VAL A 911 -5.27 24.55 13.00
C VAL A 911 -5.79 25.96 12.74
N GLU A 912 -4.87 26.90 12.57
CA GLU A 912 -5.23 28.26 12.14
C GLU A 912 -5.74 28.22 10.70
N ASN A 913 -6.85 28.90 10.43
CA ASN A 913 -7.39 28.96 9.08
C ASN A 913 -6.47 29.76 8.15
N SER A 914 -6.21 29.22 6.95
CA SER A 914 -5.29 29.79 5.96
C SER A 914 -5.89 30.91 5.10
N ASP A 915 -7.22 31.06 5.07
CA ASP A 915 -7.88 32.16 4.36
C ASP A 915 -7.78 33.45 5.19
N GLU A 916 -6.90 34.36 4.77
CA GLU A 916 -6.68 35.66 5.41
C GLU A 916 -7.96 36.51 5.48
N ASN A 917 -8.97 36.25 4.64
CA ASN A 917 -10.24 36.97 4.70
C ASN A 917 -11.01 36.68 5.99
N LEU A 918 -10.80 35.50 6.59
CA LEU A 918 -11.47 35.06 7.81
C LEU A 918 -10.73 35.45 9.09
N ASN A 919 -9.61 36.17 9.02
CA ASN A 919 -8.92 36.76 10.18
C ASN A 919 -8.98 38.29 10.12
N HIS A 920 -8.83 38.99 11.25
CA HIS A 920 -8.80 40.45 11.25
C HIS A 920 -7.89 41.05 12.32
N HIS A 921 -7.18 42.13 11.95
CA HIS A 921 -6.39 42.96 12.84
C HIS A 921 -7.08 44.31 13.09
N PHE A 922 -7.21 44.68 14.36
CA PHE A 922 -7.63 46.01 14.79
C PHE A 922 -6.42 46.81 15.29
N ASP A 923 -6.16 47.94 14.65
CA ASP A 923 -5.17 48.92 15.11
C ASP A 923 -5.56 49.55 16.46
N ALA A 924 -4.58 50.15 17.13
CA ALA A 924 -4.77 50.89 18.37
C ALA A 924 -5.62 52.16 18.16
N ASP A 925 -6.65 52.34 18.98
CA ASP A 925 -7.38 53.60 19.12
C ASP A 925 -6.62 54.60 20.03
N ASP A 926 -6.93 55.89 19.90
CA ASP A 926 -6.35 56.92 20.79
C ASP A 926 -6.85 56.86 22.25
N VAL A 927 -7.98 56.19 22.49
CA VAL A 927 -8.68 56.14 23.79
C VAL A 927 -9.34 54.77 24.05
N THR A 928 -9.80 54.54 25.28
CA THR A 928 -10.44 53.28 25.71
C THR A 928 -11.93 53.38 26.05
N ALA A 929 -12.57 54.50 25.71
CA ALA A 929 -13.99 54.73 26.00
C ALA A 929 -14.93 53.88 25.12
N GLY A 930 -16.09 53.50 25.67
CA GLY A 930 -17.17 52.84 24.93
C GLY A 930 -17.89 53.78 23.96
N PHE A 931 -18.63 53.23 23.02
CA PHE A 931 -19.40 54.01 22.04
C PHE A 931 -20.80 54.35 22.57
N GLU A 932 -21.32 55.53 22.24
CA GLU A 932 -22.69 55.94 22.60
C GLU A 932 -23.75 55.20 21.75
N VAL A 933 -23.39 54.80 20.54
CA VAL A 933 -24.16 53.94 19.64
C VAL A 933 -23.34 52.68 19.39
N VAL A 934 -23.94 51.51 19.59
CA VAL A 934 -23.27 50.21 19.43
C VAL A 934 -24.04 49.32 18.45
N PRO A 935 -23.33 48.45 17.68
CA PRO A 935 -21.87 48.34 17.61
C PRO A 935 -21.23 49.63 17.06
N GLY A 936 -20.07 50.00 17.58
CA GLY A 936 -19.37 51.23 17.18
C GLY A 936 -18.61 51.08 15.86
N GLU A 937 -18.24 49.84 15.56
CA GLU A 937 -17.59 49.40 14.33
C GLU A 937 -17.99 47.92 14.13
N THR A 938 -18.32 47.55 12.89
CA THR A 938 -18.65 46.19 12.49
C THR A 938 -17.81 45.84 11.26
N VAL A 939 -17.15 44.68 11.30
CA VAL A 939 -16.33 44.16 10.21
C VAL A 939 -16.87 42.80 9.79
N SER A 940 -17.48 42.73 8.61
CA SER A 940 -18.02 41.48 8.06
C SER A 940 -16.93 40.66 7.38
N LYS A 941 -16.90 39.37 7.69
CA LYS A 941 -15.99 38.39 7.12
C LYS A 941 -16.75 37.36 6.31
N THR A 942 -16.17 36.93 5.20
CA THR A 942 -16.69 35.85 4.36
C THR A 942 -15.52 35.13 3.71
N GLY A 943 -15.58 33.81 3.69
CA GLY A 943 -14.54 32.97 3.10
C GLY A 943 -14.91 31.49 3.17
N PHE A 944 -13.93 30.64 2.89
CA PHE A 944 -14.09 29.19 2.95
C PHE A 944 -13.15 28.58 3.99
N LEU A 945 -13.64 27.57 4.70
CA LEU A 945 -12.80 26.77 5.57
C LEU A 945 -11.98 25.78 4.73
N SER A 946 -10.71 25.62 5.08
CA SER A 946 -9.87 24.52 4.56
C SER A 946 -10.17 23.18 5.25
N ALA A 947 -11.45 22.95 5.57
CA ALA A 947 -11.95 21.78 6.28
C ALA A 947 -13.18 21.23 5.57
N GLU A 948 -13.35 19.92 5.65
CA GLU A 948 -14.52 19.22 5.14
C GLU A 948 -15.24 18.57 6.30
N LEU A 949 -16.57 18.47 6.22
CA LEU A 949 -17.38 17.86 7.25
C LEU A 949 -17.90 16.52 6.72
N ILE A 950 -17.07 15.49 6.87
CA ILE A 950 -17.37 14.12 6.42
C ILE A 950 -18.50 13.49 7.26
N PRO A 951 -19.27 12.54 6.71
CA PRO A 951 -20.39 11.91 7.42
C PRO A 951 -19.96 11.33 8.76
N GLY A 952 -20.74 11.53 9.83
CA GLY A 952 -20.45 11.03 11.17
C GLY A 952 -19.29 11.72 11.91
N ALA A 953 -18.59 12.67 11.28
CA ALA A 953 -17.51 13.41 11.90
C ALA A 953 -17.96 14.74 12.53
N GLU A 954 -17.05 15.32 13.30
CA GLU A 954 -17.22 16.57 14.03
C GLU A 954 -16.26 17.62 13.46
N LEU A 955 -16.70 18.88 13.45
CA LEU A 955 -15.89 20.04 13.11
C LEU A 955 -16.06 21.10 14.21
N TYR A 956 -14.94 21.50 14.79
CA TYR A 956 -14.86 22.48 15.86
C TYR A 956 -14.32 23.78 15.27
N LEU A 957 -14.95 24.92 15.58
CA LEU A 957 -14.49 26.25 15.22
C LEU A 957 -14.19 27.06 16.47
N MET A 958 -13.19 27.93 16.40
CA MET A 958 -12.83 28.85 17.48
C MET A 958 -12.40 30.21 16.92
N TRP A 959 -13.10 31.26 17.31
CA TRP A 959 -12.66 32.65 17.14
C TRP A 959 -11.92 33.08 18.40
N GLN A 960 -10.60 33.26 18.29
CA GLN A 960 -9.76 33.75 19.37
C GLN A 960 -9.54 35.26 19.23
N ILE A 961 -9.88 36.00 20.27
CA ILE A 961 -9.63 37.44 20.42
C ILE A 961 -8.43 37.60 21.36
N ALA A 962 -7.32 38.15 20.85
CA ALA A 962 -6.08 38.32 21.60
C ALA A 962 -5.33 39.60 21.20
N VAL A 963 -4.39 40.04 22.05
CA VAL A 963 -3.45 41.09 21.66
C VAL A 963 -2.56 40.58 20.53
N ALA A 964 -2.34 41.37 19.49
CA ALA A 964 -1.69 40.89 18.26
C ALA A 964 -0.21 40.53 18.48
N SER A 965 0.46 41.18 19.45
CA SER A 965 1.82 40.80 19.83
C SER A 965 2.18 41.21 21.26
N GLY A 966 3.15 40.49 21.83
CA GLY A 966 3.64 40.73 23.18
C GLY A 966 2.74 40.20 24.29
N ASN A 967 3.01 40.62 25.52
CA ASN A 967 2.36 40.12 26.74
C ASN A 967 1.61 41.24 27.51
N ASN A 968 1.32 42.36 26.85
CA ASN A 968 0.53 43.44 27.42
C ASN A 968 -0.93 43.28 26.99
N PHE A 969 -1.76 42.77 27.90
CA PHE A 969 -3.19 42.51 27.64
C PHE A 969 -4.09 43.65 28.16
N ALA A 970 -3.52 44.79 28.58
CA ALA A 970 -4.29 45.93 29.06
C ALA A 970 -4.79 46.82 27.91
N ALA A 971 -5.64 47.80 28.25
CA ALA A 971 -6.21 48.76 27.29
C ALA A 971 -6.92 48.11 26.09
N ALA A 972 -7.46 46.89 26.28
CA ALA A 972 -8.11 46.11 25.24
C ALA A 972 -9.34 46.83 24.68
N PRO A 973 -9.73 46.58 23.42
CA PRO A 973 -11.08 46.84 22.95
C PRO A 973 -12.09 45.85 23.59
N ALA A 974 -13.39 46.06 23.34
CA ALA A 974 -14.41 45.05 23.56
C ALA A 974 -14.88 44.54 22.21
N LEU A 975 -14.52 43.29 21.88
CA LEU A 975 -14.79 42.66 20.59
C LEU A 975 -15.71 41.45 20.78
N ALA A 976 -16.55 41.20 19.78
CA ALA A 976 -17.54 40.13 19.79
C ALA A 976 -17.76 39.56 18.39
N ILE A 977 -18.20 38.30 18.32
CA ILE A 977 -18.60 37.60 17.12
C ILE A 977 -20.12 37.60 17.04
N ASP A 978 -20.65 37.88 15.86
CA ASP A 978 -22.08 37.90 15.58
C ASP A 978 -22.42 37.44 14.15
N ASN A 979 -23.71 37.29 13.83
CA ASN A 979 -24.25 37.01 12.50
C ASN A 979 -23.51 35.89 11.76
N VAL A 980 -23.27 34.77 12.46
CA VAL A 980 -22.51 33.64 11.94
C VAL A 980 -23.39 32.81 11.02
N GLU A 981 -22.95 32.66 9.78
CA GLU A 981 -23.61 31.86 8.75
C GLU A 981 -22.64 30.80 8.23
N ILE A 982 -23.07 29.55 8.20
CA ILE A 982 -22.27 28.40 7.76
C ILE A 982 -23.06 27.60 6.74
N GLU A 983 -22.56 27.51 5.52
CA GLU A 983 -23.18 26.71 4.47
C GLU A 983 -22.16 25.76 3.85
N GLY A 984 -22.45 24.46 3.92
CA GLY A 984 -21.69 23.40 3.26
C GLY A 984 -22.34 22.99 1.95
N GLN A 985 -21.53 22.74 0.92
CA GLN A 985 -22.00 22.24 -0.36
C GLN A 985 -22.01 20.71 -0.37
N LEU A 986 -22.96 20.11 -1.09
CA LEU A 986 -22.92 18.69 -1.37
C LEU A 986 -21.92 18.44 -2.50
N PRO A 987 -21.09 17.38 -2.41
CA PRO A 987 -20.24 17.02 -3.53
C PRO A 987 -21.12 16.73 -4.75
N PRO A 988 -20.69 17.13 -5.96
CA PRO A 988 -21.41 16.76 -7.16
C PRO A 988 -21.49 15.24 -7.25
N VAL A 989 -22.70 14.72 -7.46
CA VAL A 989 -22.87 13.28 -7.73
C VAL A 989 -22.08 12.97 -9.01
N PRO A 990 -21.15 11.99 -8.99
CA PRO A 990 -20.38 11.66 -10.18
C PRO A 990 -21.32 11.38 -11.35
N VAL A 991 -21.03 11.99 -12.50
CA VAL A 991 -21.87 11.84 -13.69
C VAL A 991 -21.48 10.54 -14.38
N TYR A 992 -22.46 9.67 -14.55
CA TYR A 992 -22.35 8.47 -15.35
C TYR A 992 -23.35 8.49 -16.51
N ASP A 993 -22.99 7.83 -17.60
CA ASP A 993 -23.86 7.71 -18.78
C ASP A 993 -25.11 6.88 -18.46
N TRP A 994 -24.99 5.87 -17.58
CA TRP A 994 -26.07 4.97 -17.15
C TRP A 994 -25.96 4.59 -15.67
N HIS A 995 -27.06 4.11 -15.10
CA HIS A 995 -27.22 3.86 -13.67
C HIS A 995 -27.93 2.55 -13.36
N ILE A 996 -27.54 1.92 -12.24
CA ILE A 996 -28.23 0.78 -11.64
C ILE A 996 -28.91 1.26 -10.35
N TYR A 997 -30.24 1.23 -10.35
CA TYR A 997 -31.09 1.59 -9.22
C TYR A 997 -31.52 0.33 -8.48
N VAL A 998 -31.07 0.16 -7.24
CA VAL A 998 -31.39 -1.02 -6.43
C VAL A 998 -32.39 -0.68 -5.33
N ASP A 999 -33.59 -1.26 -5.41
CA ASP A 999 -34.54 -1.34 -4.30
C ASP A 999 -34.07 -2.46 -3.35
N ASP A 1000 -33.37 -2.04 -2.30
CA ASP A 1000 -32.73 -2.94 -1.36
C ASP A 1000 -33.72 -3.45 -0.30
N LYS A 1001 -34.07 -4.73 -0.38
CA LYS A 1001 -34.86 -5.51 0.58
C LYS A 1001 -34.06 -6.69 1.15
N THR A 1002 -32.72 -6.64 1.06
CA THR A 1002 -31.83 -7.73 1.47
C THR A 1002 -31.74 -7.89 2.98
N GLY A 1003 -31.90 -6.78 3.71
CA GLY A 1003 -31.59 -6.69 5.14
C GLY A 1003 -30.10 -6.47 5.43
N TYR A 1004 -29.26 -6.29 4.41
CA TYR A 1004 -27.85 -5.96 4.61
C TYR A 1004 -27.70 -4.58 5.25
N ALA A 1005 -26.82 -4.46 6.24
CA ALA A 1005 -26.48 -3.18 6.83
C ALA A 1005 -25.82 -2.25 5.81
N SER A 1006 -24.99 -2.83 4.93
CA SER A 1006 -24.21 -2.17 3.88
C SER A 1006 -24.41 -2.88 2.56
N MET A 1007 -24.30 -2.17 1.43
CA MET A 1007 -24.38 -2.79 0.12
C MET A 1007 -23.25 -2.28 -0.77
N GLY A 1008 -22.53 -3.21 -1.38
CA GLY A 1008 -21.61 -2.98 -2.49
C GLY A 1008 -22.16 -3.58 -3.76
N ALA A 1009 -21.75 -3.01 -4.88
CA ALA A 1009 -21.93 -3.59 -6.20
C ALA A 1009 -20.54 -3.88 -6.77
N TYR A 1010 -20.27 -5.15 -7.07
CA TYR A 1010 -19.11 -5.58 -7.81
C TYR A 1010 -19.60 -6.11 -9.16
N ALA A 1011 -18.91 -5.80 -10.25
CA ALA A 1011 -19.25 -6.38 -11.54
C ALA A 1011 -18.01 -6.79 -12.30
N TYR A 1012 -18.11 -7.89 -13.05
CA TYR A 1012 -17.01 -8.39 -13.88
C TYR A 1012 -17.52 -8.91 -15.22
N GLY A 1013 -16.75 -8.70 -16.28
CA GLY A 1013 -17.12 -9.18 -17.62
C GLY A 1013 -17.04 -10.70 -17.73
N ALA A 1014 -18.01 -11.33 -18.40
CA ALA A 1014 -18.05 -12.80 -18.53
C ALA A 1014 -16.86 -13.42 -19.31
N LEU A 1015 -16.09 -12.60 -20.04
CA LEU A 1015 -14.99 -13.01 -20.92
C LEU A 1015 -13.72 -12.13 -20.81
N THR A 1016 -13.64 -11.28 -19.79
CA THR A 1016 -12.56 -10.29 -19.60
C THR A 1016 -12.20 -10.18 -18.12
N THR A 1017 -10.93 -9.91 -17.76
CA THR A 1017 -10.49 -9.49 -16.41
C THR A 1017 -10.95 -8.06 -16.06
N ASP A 1018 -12.04 -7.60 -16.68
CA ASP A 1018 -12.58 -6.25 -16.52
C ASP A 1018 -13.40 -6.23 -15.23
N GLU A 1019 -12.76 -5.85 -14.12
CA GLU A 1019 -13.42 -5.56 -12.86
C GLU A 1019 -14.03 -4.15 -12.96
N PHE A 1020 -15.35 -4.09 -13.18
CA PHE A 1020 -16.10 -2.90 -13.60
C PHE A 1020 -15.87 -1.69 -12.68
N TRP A 1021 -15.87 -1.94 -11.37
CA TRP A 1021 -15.66 -0.93 -10.33
C TRP A 1021 -14.35 -1.18 -9.56
N GLY A 1022 -13.38 -1.84 -10.20
CA GLY A 1022 -12.20 -2.38 -9.54
C GLY A 1022 -12.53 -3.59 -8.66
N GLY A 1023 -11.56 -3.97 -7.82
CA GLY A 1023 -11.62 -5.19 -7.04
C GLY A 1023 -12.77 -5.23 -6.03
N TRP A 1024 -13.11 -6.45 -5.62
CA TRP A 1024 -14.08 -6.73 -4.56
C TRP A 1024 -13.83 -5.90 -3.29
N PRO A 1025 -14.87 -5.29 -2.66
CA PRO A 1025 -16.31 -5.45 -2.88
C PRO A 1025 -16.92 -4.59 -4.01
N GLY A 1026 -16.10 -3.95 -4.83
CA GLY A 1026 -16.54 -3.04 -5.88
C GLY A 1026 -16.87 -1.64 -5.35
N GLN A 1027 -17.98 -1.06 -5.82
CA GLN A 1027 -18.38 0.32 -5.52
C GLN A 1027 -19.53 0.36 -4.51
N ALA A 1028 -19.46 1.32 -3.57
CA ALA A 1028 -20.57 1.69 -2.68
C ALA A 1028 -21.56 2.59 -3.44
N PRO A 1029 -22.83 2.71 -3.01
CA PRO A 1029 -23.80 3.56 -3.68
C PRO A 1029 -23.29 5.00 -3.82
N ILE A 1030 -23.31 5.52 -5.05
CA ILE A 1030 -22.88 6.90 -5.35
C ILE A 1030 -23.94 7.93 -4.96
N ASP A 1031 -25.21 7.49 -4.86
CA ASP A 1031 -26.33 8.30 -4.43
C ASP A 1031 -27.49 7.44 -3.90
N GLU A 1032 -28.48 8.10 -3.28
CA GLU A 1032 -29.78 7.52 -2.96
C GLU A 1032 -30.89 8.43 -3.50
N VAL A 1033 -31.80 7.88 -4.30
CA VAL A 1033 -32.90 8.64 -4.92
C VAL A 1033 -34.26 8.03 -4.57
N VAL A 1034 -35.29 8.86 -4.44
CA VAL A 1034 -36.68 8.40 -4.30
C VAL A 1034 -37.36 8.44 -5.67
N ILE A 1035 -37.80 7.28 -6.14
CA ILE A 1035 -38.54 7.12 -7.38
C ILE A 1035 -39.83 6.40 -7.03
N ASP A 1036 -40.97 7.07 -7.26
CA ASP A 1036 -42.31 6.52 -6.98
C ASP A 1036 -42.46 6.01 -5.52
N GLY A 1037 -42.06 6.84 -4.55
CA GLY A 1037 -42.10 6.50 -3.12
C GLY A 1037 -41.09 5.43 -2.67
N THR A 1038 -40.40 4.76 -3.60
CA THR A 1038 -39.37 3.76 -3.29
C THR A 1038 -37.99 4.43 -3.25
N LYS A 1039 -37.23 4.17 -2.19
CA LYS A 1039 -35.86 4.64 -2.03
C LYS A 1039 -34.89 3.66 -2.68
N TYR A 1040 -34.19 4.09 -3.72
CA TYR A 1040 -33.21 3.32 -4.46
C TYR A 1040 -31.78 3.72 -4.09
N LYS A 1041 -30.90 2.73 -3.91
CA LYS A 1041 -29.44 2.92 -3.92
C LYS A 1041 -28.97 2.98 -5.38
N VAL A 1042 -28.13 3.97 -5.71
CA VAL A 1042 -27.70 4.22 -7.08
C VAL A 1042 -26.23 3.84 -7.25
N PHE A 1043 -25.93 3.08 -8.31
CA PHE A 1043 -24.58 2.80 -8.78
C PHE A 1043 -24.45 3.31 -10.21
N GLY A 1044 -23.29 3.87 -10.56
CA GLY A 1044 -23.09 4.55 -11.84
C GLY A 1044 -22.10 3.82 -12.75
N HIS A 1045 -22.33 3.92 -14.06
CA HIS A 1045 -21.68 3.07 -15.04
C HIS A 1045 -21.56 3.75 -16.43
N ASN A 1046 -20.37 3.69 -17.06
CA ASN A 1046 -20.09 4.36 -18.35
C ASN A 1046 -19.89 3.37 -19.52
N ARG A 1047 -20.24 2.10 -19.32
CA ARG A 1047 -20.14 1.08 -20.38
C ARG A 1047 -21.35 1.18 -21.29
N SER A 1048 -21.10 1.54 -22.56
CA SER A 1048 -22.11 1.66 -23.61
C SER A 1048 -22.52 0.33 -24.24
N GLU A 1049 -21.72 -0.71 -24.03
CA GLU A 1049 -21.92 -2.07 -24.56
C GLU A 1049 -21.19 -3.10 -23.67
N GLY A 1050 -21.48 -4.39 -23.85
CA GLY A 1050 -20.83 -5.50 -23.15
C GLY A 1050 -21.68 -6.13 -22.05
N SER A 1051 -21.47 -7.42 -21.79
CA SER A 1051 -22.21 -8.21 -20.81
C SER A 1051 -21.39 -8.46 -19.54
N TYR A 1052 -21.96 -8.12 -18.39
CA TYR A 1052 -21.28 -8.11 -17.10
C TYR A 1052 -22.10 -8.86 -16.05
N ASN A 1053 -21.41 -9.64 -15.23
CA ASN A 1053 -22.00 -10.28 -14.05
C ASN A 1053 -21.91 -9.30 -12.87
N LEU A 1054 -23.05 -8.78 -12.43
CA LEU A 1054 -23.22 -7.94 -11.26
C LEU A 1054 -23.46 -8.81 -10.01
N ILE A 1055 -22.66 -8.58 -8.97
CA ILE A 1055 -22.82 -9.16 -7.65
C ILE A 1055 -23.12 -8.03 -6.67
N LEU A 1056 -24.32 -8.06 -6.09
CA LEU A 1056 -24.63 -7.25 -4.91
C LEU A 1056 -24.14 -7.99 -3.66
N ASN A 1057 -23.30 -7.33 -2.89
CA ASN A 1057 -22.66 -7.91 -1.71
C ASN A 1057 -22.84 -7.00 -0.49
N ASN A 1058 -22.65 -7.54 0.71
CA ASN A 1058 -22.82 -6.78 1.95
C ASN A 1058 -21.56 -6.00 2.37
N TRP A 1059 -20.85 -5.42 1.40
CA TRP A 1059 -19.57 -4.73 1.57
C TRP A 1059 -18.48 -5.61 2.17
N ASN A 1060 -18.34 -6.83 1.62
CA ASN A 1060 -17.38 -7.83 2.08
C ASN A 1060 -17.60 -8.34 3.53
N ASN A 1061 -18.82 -8.23 4.07
CA ASN A 1061 -19.20 -8.85 5.35
C ASN A 1061 -19.68 -10.30 5.16
N GLY A 1062 -19.08 -11.05 4.24
CA GLY A 1062 -19.31 -12.49 4.05
C GLY A 1062 -20.68 -12.91 3.48
N SER A 1063 -21.50 -11.99 2.96
CA SER A 1063 -22.72 -12.35 2.23
C SER A 1063 -22.79 -11.66 0.87
N GLN A 1064 -23.29 -12.39 -0.12
CA GLN A 1064 -23.53 -11.88 -1.47
C GLN A 1064 -24.78 -12.53 -2.05
N LEU A 1065 -25.42 -11.82 -2.96
CA LEU A 1065 -26.49 -12.38 -3.77
C LEU A 1065 -25.91 -13.10 -5.00
N PRO A 1066 -26.65 -14.04 -5.60
CA PRO A 1066 -26.27 -14.63 -6.87
C PRO A 1066 -26.07 -13.58 -7.96
N ASP A 1067 -25.21 -13.90 -8.92
CA ASP A 1067 -24.89 -13.03 -10.05
C ASP A 1067 -26.15 -12.64 -10.83
N PHE A 1068 -26.23 -11.35 -11.18
CA PHE A 1068 -27.21 -10.78 -12.08
C PHE A 1068 -26.50 -10.31 -13.35
N VAL A 1069 -26.87 -10.85 -14.51
CA VAL A 1069 -26.27 -10.41 -15.79
C VAL A 1069 -26.90 -9.10 -16.22
N PHE A 1070 -26.07 -8.09 -16.46
CA PHE A 1070 -26.49 -6.81 -17.03
C PHE A 1070 -25.63 -6.45 -18.25
N GLU A 1071 -26.19 -5.62 -19.13
CA GLU A 1071 -25.61 -5.19 -20.39
C GLU A 1071 -25.30 -3.68 -20.33
N GLY A 1072 -24.17 -3.28 -20.90
CA GLY A 1072 -23.84 -1.87 -21.08
C GLY A 1072 -24.87 -1.14 -21.97
N GLY A 1073 -24.96 0.17 -21.81
CA GLY A 1073 -25.76 1.05 -22.67
C GLY A 1073 -27.18 1.33 -22.18
N ARG A 1074 -27.55 0.95 -20.94
CA ARG A 1074 -28.88 1.27 -20.39
C ARG A 1074 -28.92 1.31 -18.86
N ASP A 1075 -29.93 1.99 -18.34
CA ASP A 1075 -30.26 1.95 -16.92
C ASP A 1075 -30.91 0.61 -16.51
N TYR A 1076 -30.72 0.22 -15.24
CA TYR A 1076 -31.34 -0.96 -14.62
C TYR A 1076 -32.10 -0.59 -13.36
N TYR A 1077 -33.27 -1.21 -13.15
CA TYR A 1077 -34.05 -1.11 -11.92
C TYR A 1077 -34.17 -2.49 -11.29
N LEU A 1078 -33.46 -2.71 -10.20
CA LEU A 1078 -33.33 -4.02 -9.57
C LEU A 1078 -34.09 -4.06 -8.24
N LEU A 1079 -34.75 -5.18 -7.96
CA LEU A 1079 -35.19 -5.57 -6.63
C LEU A 1079 -34.20 -6.59 -6.08
N ALA A 1080 -33.55 -6.24 -4.97
CA ALA A 1080 -32.65 -7.14 -4.26
C ALA A 1080 -33.33 -7.66 -2.99
N THR A 1081 -33.64 -8.95 -2.92
CA THR A 1081 -34.09 -9.63 -1.70
C THR A 1081 -32.94 -10.40 -1.06
N SER A 1082 -33.13 -10.98 0.12
CA SER A 1082 -32.07 -11.69 0.85
C SER A 1082 -31.45 -12.88 0.10
N ASP A 1083 -32.08 -13.34 -0.99
CA ASP A 1083 -31.73 -14.56 -1.72
C ASP A 1083 -31.51 -14.37 -3.24
N LYS A 1084 -31.93 -13.24 -3.83
CA LYS A 1084 -31.83 -13.02 -5.28
C LYS A 1084 -31.89 -11.56 -5.68
N VAL A 1085 -31.46 -11.29 -6.92
CA VAL A 1085 -31.65 -10.03 -7.62
C VAL A 1085 -32.55 -10.27 -8.81
N THR A 1086 -33.59 -9.45 -8.97
CA THR A 1086 -34.47 -9.48 -10.14
C THR A 1086 -34.60 -8.09 -10.73
N GLU A 1087 -34.47 -7.97 -12.05
CA GLU A 1087 -34.84 -6.75 -12.74
C GLU A 1087 -36.36 -6.55 -12.64
N LYS A 1088 -36.77 -5.35 -12.23
CA LYS A 1088 -38.17 -4.94 -12.29
C LYS A 1088 -38.50 -4.64 -13.75
N THR A 1089 -39.46 -5.37 -14.33
CA THR A 1089 -40.01 -5.03 -15.64
C THR A 1089 -40.76 -3.70 -15.56
N LEU A 1090 -40.53 -2.77 -16.49
CA LEU A 1090 -41.11 -1.42 -16.47
C LEU A 1090 -42.66 -1.38 -16.59
N SER A 1091 -43.33 -2.52 -16.80
CA SER A 1091 -44.77 -2.68 -16.61
C SER A 1091 -45.21 -2.74 -15.14
N ASP A 1092 -44.30 -3.05 -14.21
CA ASP A 1092 -44.53 -3.09 -12.77
C ASP A 1092 -44.34 -1.71 -12.10
N VAL A 1093 -43.92 -0.70 -12.87
CA VAL A 1093 -43.82 0.72 -12.47
C VAL A 1093 -44.99 1.53 -13.08
N ARG A 1094 -45.95 0.85 -13.69
CA ARG A 1094 -47.19 1.44 -14.20
C ARG A 1094 -48.34 1.03 -13.30
N GLU A 1095 -48.70 1.86 -12.32
CA GLU A 1095 -50.11 1.99 -11.98
C GLU A 1095 -50.63 3.37 -12.39
N LEU A 1096 -51.72 3.30 -13.14
CA LEU A 1096 -52.67 4.38 -13.38
C LEU A 1096 -53.18 4.85 -12.00
N GLU A 1097 -52.80 6.05 -11.57
CA GLU A 1097 -53.47 6.67 -10.43
C GLU A 1097 -54.91 7.03 -10.82
N GLU A 1098 -55.87 6.17 -10.46
CA GLU A 1098 -57.25 6.56 -10.16
C GLU A 1098 -57.31 7.12 -8.73
N GLN A 1099 -56.91 8.38 -8.54
CA GLN A 1099 -57.39 9.21 -7.43
C GLN A 1099 -57.46 10.69 -7.85
N GLY A 1100 -58.67 11.27 -7.88
CA GLY A 1100 -58.91 12.72 -7.99
C GLY A 1100 -59.01 13.33 -9.40
N ASP A 1101 -59.40 14.61 -9.43
CA ASP A 1101 -60.12 15.33 -10.50
C ASP A 1101 -59.44 15.49 -11.89
N MET A 1102 -58.22 14.99 -12.12
CA MET A 1102 -57.53 15.02 -13.43
C MET A 1102 -56.85 13.68 -13.75
N GLN A 1103 -57.26 13.03 -14.85
CA GLN A 1103 -56.74 11.71 -15.27
C GLN A 1103 -55.68 11.86 -16.37
N LEU A 1104 -54.51 11.22 -16.20
CA LEU A 1104 -53.48 11.09 -17.25
C LEU A 1104 -53.39 9.64 -17.71
N PHE A 1105 -53.47 9.40 -19.02
CA PHE A 1105 -53.38 8.06 -19.59
C PHE A 1105 -52.85 8.08 -21.02
N PHE A 1106 -52.35 6.93 -21.48
CA PHE A 1106 -51.87 6.75 -22.85
C PHE A 1106 -52.95 6.15 -23.76
N LYS A 1107 -53.00 6.64 -25.00
CA LYS A 1107 -53.75 6.03 -26.10
C LYS A 1107 -52.82 5.86 -27.30
N GLY A 1108 -52.17 4.70 -27.39
CA GLY A 1108 -51.01 4.51 -28.28
C GLY A 1108 -49.89 5.46 -27.87
N ASP A 1109 -49.23 6.09 -28.84
CA ASP A 1109 -48.11 7.03 -28.61
C ASP A 1109 -48.54 8.42 -28.13
N THR A 1110 -49.79 8.56 -27.68
CA THR A 1110 -50.38 9.85 -27.29
C THR A 1110 -50.69 9.83 -25.81
N LEU A 1111 -50.05 10.73 -25.06
CA LEU A 1111 -50.38 11.03 -23.67
C LEU A 1111 -51.58 11.99 -23.63
N ILE A 1112 -52.63 11.60 -22.92
CA ILE A 1112 -53.88 12.36 -22.79
C ILE A 1112 -54.09 12.69 -21.31
N ALA A 1113 -54.53 13.90 -21.04
CA ALA A 1113 -54.85 14.40 -19.72
C ALA A 1113 -56.23 15.06 -19.75
N ASP A 1114 -57.23 14.39 -19.16
CA ASP A 1114 -58.61 14.88 -19.11
C ASP A 1114 -58.68 16.18 -18.28
N ASP A 1115 -59.43 17.17 -18.76
CA ASP A 1115 -59.57 18.51 -18.13
C ASP A 1115 -58.26 19.29 -17.90
N SER A 1116 -57.21 19.00 -18.69
CA SER A 1116 -55.98 19.82 -18.72
C SER A 1116 -55.97 20.83 -19.87
N ASP A 1117 -55.53 22.05 -19.56
CA ASP A 1117 -55.27 23.10 -20.55
C ASP A 1117 -53.87 22.93 -21.17
N ILE A 1118 -52.94 22.26 -20.48
CA ILE A 1118 -51.55 22.09 -20.93
C ILE A 1118 -51.03 20.70 -20.54
N ILE A 1119 -50.27 20.06 -21.43
CA ILE A 1119 -49.31 19.01 -21.09
C ILE A 1119 -47.93 19.44 -21.58
N ALA A 1120 -46.91 19.38 -20.73
CA ALA A 1120 -45.51 19.60 -21.07
C ALA A 1120 -44.65 18.40 -20.64
N ILE A 1121 -43.67 18.04 -21.45
CA ILE A 1121 -42.70 16.98 -21.19
C ILE A 1121 -41.35 17.63 -20.92
N TYR A 1122 -40.69 17.21 -19.86
CA TYR A 1122 -39.35 17.64 -19.49
C TYR A 1122 -38.42 16.43 -19.53
N ASP A 1123 -37.17 16.62 -19.92
CA ASP A 1123 -36.15 15.61 -19.67
C ASP A 1123 -35.78 15.54 -18.18
N MET A 1124 -34.96 14.56 -17.82
CA MET A 1124 -34.51 14.36 -16.43
C MET A 1124 -33.61 15.49 -15.91
N GLN A 1125 -33.10 16.36 -16.79
CA GLN A 1125 -32.36 17.57 -16.41
C GLN A 1125 -33.30 18.78 -16.23
N GLY A 1126 -34.62 18.60 -16.32
CA GLY A 1126 -35.63 19.63 -16.12
C GLY A 1126 -35.84 20.56 -17.31
N ARG A 1127 -35.27 20.25 -18.49
CA ARG A 1127 -35.46 21.03 -19.72
C ARG A 1127 -36.74 20.58 -20.41
N GLU A 1128 -37.56 21.54 -20.84
CA GLU A 1128 -38.80 21.23 -21.57
C GLU A 1128 -38.51 20.75 -22.99
N ILE A 1129 -39.06 19.60 -23.35
CA ILE A 1129 -38.83 18.91 -24.64
C ILE A 1129 -40.04 19.04 -25.56
N LEU A 1130 -41.25 18.90 -25.02
CA LEU A 1130 -42.50 19.00 -25.79
C LEU A 1130 -43.58 19.69 -24.97
N ARG A 1131 -44.49 20.41 -25.62
CA ARG A 1131 -45.66 21.03 -24.99
C ARG A 1131 -46.85 21.03 -25.94
N THR A 1132 -48.05 20.85 -25.38
CA THR A 1132 -49.33 21.04 -26.06
C THR A 1132 -50.28 21.86 -25.17
N PRO A 1133 -51.11 22.74 -25.74
CA PRO A 1133 -52.14 23.46 -25.02
C PRO A 1133 -53.53 22.80 -25.10
N ASN A 1134 -53.64 21.51 -25.44
CA ASN A 1134 -54.93 20.86 -25.75
C ASN A 1134 -55.17 19.54 -25.00
N GLY A 1135 -54.49 19.32 -23.87
CA GLY A 1135 -54.66 18.11 -23.04
C GLY A 1135 -54.35 16.77 -23.73
N SER A 1136 -53.69 16.78 -24.88
CA SER A 1136 -53.27 15.58 -25.61
C SER A 1136 -51.98 15.86 -26.37
N LEU A 1137 -50.95 15.04 -26.12
CA LEU A 1137 -49.60 15.19 -26.66
C LEU A 1137 -49.09 13.87 -27.24
N ASN A 1138 -48.75 13.87 -28.53
CA ASN A 1138 -48.06 12.73 -29.13
C ASN A 1138 -46.58 12.76 -28.72
N VAL A 1139 -46.12 11.65 -28.15
CA VAL A 1139 -44.77 11.48 -27.61
C VAL A 1139 -43.98 10.37 -28.31
N GLY A 1140 -44.54 9.74 -29.35
CA GLY A 1140 -43.90 8.61 -30.05
C GLY A 1140 -42.64 8.96 -30.86
N ASN A 1141 -42.34 10.25 -31.02
CA ASN A 1141 -41.10 10.72 -31.64
C ASN A 1141 -40.02 11.10 -30.61
N LEU A 1142 -40.31 10.98 -29.31
CA LEU A 1142 -39.28 11.15 -28.29
C LEU A 1142 -38.29 10.00 -28.37
N VAL A 1143 -37.02 10.30 -28.15
CA VAL A 1143 -35.99 9.26 -28.01
C VAL A 1143 -36.31 8.41 -26.78
N SER A 1144 -36.01 7.11 -26.87
CA SER A 1144 -36.19 6.17 -25.76
C SER A 1144 -35.58 6.72 -24.48
N GLY A 1145 -36.34 6.76 -23.39
CA GLY A 1145 -35.90 7.40 -22.16
C GLY A 1145 -37.02 7.85 -21.21
N ILE A 1146 -36.63 8.26 -20.02
CA ILE A 1146 -37.54 8.77 -18.99
C ILE A 1146 -37.70 10.28 -19.15
N TYR A 1147 -38.95 10.73 -19.10
CA TYR A 1147 -39.33 12.13 -19.10
C TYR A 1147 -40.29 12.42 -17.97
N VAL A 1148 -40.42 13.70 -17.59
CA VAL A 1148 -41.44 14.16 -16.66
C VAL A 1148 -42.56 14.82 -17.46
N ALA A 1149 -43.75 14.23 -17.45
CA ALA A 1149 -44.95 14.87 -17.96
C ALA A 1149 -45.61 15.72 -16.86
N LYS A 1150 -45.86 17.00 -17.15
CA LYS A 1150 -46.64 17.89 -16.31
C LYS A 1150 -47.91 18.27 -17.07
N ALA A 1151 -49.06 17.95 -16.49
CA ALA A 1151 -50.34 18.44 -16.95
C ALA A 1151 -50.88 19.52 -16.01
N SER A 1152 -51.51 20.52 -16.60
CA SER A 1152 -51.97 21.72 -15.91
C SER A 1152 -53.37 22.06 -16.40
N GLY A 1153 -54.33 22.14 -15.48
CA GLY A 1153 -55.67 22.66 -15.71
C GLY A 1153 -55.89 23.93 -14.90
N LYS A 1154 -57.09 24.50 -15.01
CA LYS A 1154 -57.45 25.80 -14.44
C LYS A 1154 -57.17 25.93 -12.93
N ASP A 1155 -57.29 24.83 -12.16
CA ASP A 1155 -57.08 24.79 -10.70
C ASP A 1155 -56.33 23.53 -10.19
N VAL A 1156 -55.80 22.68 -11.09
CA VAL A 1156 -55.16 21.39 -10.73
C VAL A 1156 -53.90 21.14 -11.58
N MET A 1157 -52.84 20.65 -10.96
CA MET A 1157 -51.58 20.25 -11.60
C MET A 1157 -51.30 18.78 -11.32
N LYS A 1158 -50.98 18.01 -12.35
CA LYS A 1158 -50.53 16.62 -12.21
C LYS A 1158 -49.14 16.45 -12.83
N VAL A 1159 -48.23 15.81 -12.10
CA VAL A 1159 -46.86 15.58 -12.56
C VAL A 1159 -46.58 14.08 -12.46
N ILE A 1160 -46.25 13.46 -13.58
CA ILE A 1160 -45.91 12.03 -13.63
C ILE A 1160 -44.62 11.83 -14.40
N LYS A 1161 -43.87 10.78 -14.09
CA LYS A 1161 -42.78 10.32 -14.96
C LYS A 1161 -43.37 9.41 -16.02
N ILE A 1162 -43.00 9.64 -17.28
CA ILE A 1162 -43.36 8.80 -18.41
C ILE A 1162 -42.08 8.22 -19.01
N TYR A 1163 -42.14 6.97 -19.44
CA TYR A 1163 -41.06 6.34 -20.19
C TYR A 1163 -41.51 6.14 -21.64
N ILE A 1164 -40.66 6.54 -22.58
CA ILE A 1164 -40.85 6.32 -24.01
C ILE A 1164 -39.94 5.17 -24.42
N GLU A 1165 -40.51 4.16 -25.07
CA GLU A 1165 -39.77 2.99 -25.59
C GLU A 1165 -39.06 3.29 -26.90
#